data_AF-A0A9W3CU76-F1
#
_entry.id   AF-A0A9W3CU76-F1
#
_cell.length_a   1.000
_cell.length_b   1.000
_cell.length_c   1.000
_cell.angle_alpha   90.00
_cell.angle_beta   90.00
_cell.angle_gamma   90.00
#
_symmetry.space_group_name_H-M   'P 1'
#
loop_
_entity.id
_entity.type
_entity.pdbx_description
1 polymer ?
#
loop_
_entity_poly.entity_id
_entity_poly.type
_entity_poly.pdbx_seq_one_letter_code
_entity_poly.pdbx_strand_id
1 'polypeptide(L)'
;MASSSSPTTLPRSDSIADKMPDALKQSRYHMKRCFASFVRGGKKLMKRENLMTEIEKCIEDSHDRKKIMEGLFGYILTCTQEAAVVPPFVALAARPDPGFWEYVKVNAGDLTVDEITATDYLKLKESVFDESWAKDENALELDFGAIDFTTPRLNLSSSIGNGADYISKFISSKLGGNTDKLEPLLNYLLRLNHHGVNLMINEDINTVAKLQKSLMLAVNVVSTYPKHTPYETFAPRLKEMGFEKGWGNTSQRVKETMVMLSEVLEAPDSVKLDLLFSRLPTVFNVVIFSVHGYFGQQDVLGLPDTGGQVVYILDQVRALEEELLIRINQQGLGFKPQILVVTRLIPEARGTKCDQELEAIEGTKHSHILRVPFVTDKGTLRQWVSRFDIYPYLERFTQDATSKILKRFECKPDLIIGNYTDGNLVASLMATKLGVTQGTIAHALEKTKYEDSDAKWKELDPKYHFSCQFTADLIAMNVTDFIITSTYQEIAGSKERPGQYESHTAFTMPGLCRVVSGIDVFDPKFNIAAPGADQSVYFPYTEKQIRLTKFHPSIQELLYNEKDNQEHMGYLAEREKPIIFSMARLDTVKNITGLVEWYGKDKRLREMANLVIVAGFFDMSKSNDREEKAEIKKMHDLIEKYKLKGKFRWIAAQTDRYRNSELYRCIADTKGVFVQPALYEAFGLTVIEAMNCGLPTFATNQGGPAEIIVDGVSGFHIDPNNGDESVARIGDFFSKCSTDGLYWDSISKAGLKRIYECYTWKIYAEKLLKMGSIYGFWRQVNEDQKKAKQRYIDMLYNLQYKPLTKKVTIPEDKTLPLRLASLRNLLPKKPASLGGGSKQKEVTEAKAKSKDGQEQNEVKEGLLAAEASERMKKVLETSEETQTQRLEKMKIAYRQQQNQGASPVKNLFWSVLVCLYICYILKQRFFGTYLVQDD
;
A
#
# COMPACT_ATOMS: atom_id res chain seq x y z
N MET A 1 -22.77 21.91 -35.82
CA MET A 1 -23.98 21.06 -35.79
C MET A 1 -23.61 19.67 -36.26
N ALA A 2 -23.41 18.76 -35.32
CA ALA A 2 -23.46 17.32 -35.48
C ALA A 2 -23.86 16.82 -34.08
N SER A 3 -25.12 16.44 -33.91
CA SER A 3 -25.67 15.98 -32.64
C SER A 3 -25.16 14.58 -32.36
N SER A 4 -24.14 14.46 -31.50
CA SER A 4 -23.83 13.20 -30.82
C SER A 4 -25.00 12.88 -29.90
N SER A 5 -25.81 11.88 -30.24
CA SER A 5 -26.84 11.34 -29.35
C SER A 5 -26.17 10.83 -28.08
N SER A 6 -26.44 11.49 -26.96
CA SER A 6 -26.08 11.00 -25.62
C SER A 6 -26.69 9.62 -25.41
N PRO A 7 -25.95 8.63 -24.87
CA PRO A 7 -26.54 7.34 -24.52
C PRO A 7 -27.68 7.57 -23.53
N THR A 8 -28.80 6.86 -23.71
CA THR A 8 -29.98 6.90 -22.84
C THR A 8 -29.59 6.56 -21.41
N THR A 9 -29.38 7.57 -20.58
CA THR A 9 -29.20 7.44 -19.13
C THR A 9 -30.54 7.10 -18.50
N LEU A 10 -30.59 6.08 -17.65
CA LEU A 10 -31.74 5.83 -16.80
C LEU A 10 -31.97 7.05 -15.88
N PRO A 11 -33.18 7.62 -15.81
CA PRO A 11 -33.51 8.52 -14.71
C PRO A 11 -33.40 7.73 -13.40
N ARG A 12 -32.88 8.37 -12.36
CA ARG A 12 -32.55 7.78 -11.05
C ARG A 12 -33.73 7.13 -10.32
N SER A 13 -34.96 7.30 -10.81
CA SER A 13 -36.19 6.70 -10.31
C SER A 13 -36.49 5.30 -10.86
N ASP A 14 -35.80 4.88 -11.92
CA ASP A 14 -36.18 3.69 -12.69
C ASP A 14 -35.12 2.59 -12.53
N SER A 15 -35.49 1.46 -11.92
CA SER A 15 -34.59 0.33 -11.72
C SER A 15 -34.32 -0.44 -13.02
N ILE A 16 -33.21 -1.18 -13.08
CA ILE A 16 -32.93 -2.14 -14.15
C ILE A 16 -34.00 -3.22 -14.16
N ALA A 17 -34.47 -3.67 -13.00
CA ALA A 17 -35.53 -4.68 -12.89
C ALA A 17 -36.84 -4.24 -13.56
N ASP A 18 -37.25 -2.98 -13.38
CA ASP A 18 -38.48 -2.43 -13.97
C ASP A 18 -38.39 -2.34 -15.51
N LYS A 19 -37.20 -2.00 -16.01
CA LYS A 19 -36.98 -1.65 -17.41
C LYS A 19 -36.49 -2.80 -18.28
N MET A 20 -35.82 -3.79 -17.69
CA MET A 20 -35.31 -4.94 -18.41
C MET A 20 -36.41 -5.73 -19.15
N PRO A 21 -37.62 -5.98 -18.60
CA PRO A 21 -38.69 -6.63 -19.34
C PRO A 21 -39.01 -5.95 -20.67
N ASP A 22 -39.09 -4.62 -20.69
CA ASP A 22 -39.40 -3.86 -21.90
C ASP A 22 -38.22 -3.83 -22.88
N ALA A 23 -36.98 -3.75 -22.37
CA ALA A 23 -35.77 -3.90 -23.17
C ALA A 23 -35.73 -5.27 -23.88
N LEU A 24 -36.09 -6.34 -23.16
CA LEU A 24 -36.13 -7.69 -23.71
C LEU A 24 -37.27 -7.88 -24.73
N LYS A 25 -38.42 -7.22 -24.54
CA LYS A 25 -39.54 -7.24 -25.50
C LYS A 25 -39.20 -6.56 -26.83
N GLN A 26 -38.49 -5.43 -26.81
CA GLN A 26 -38.14 -4.66 -28.02
C GLN A 26 -37.33 -5.48 -29.03
N SER A 27 -36.52 -6.43 -28.55
CA SER A 27 -35.66 -7.30 -29.37
C SER A 27 -35.87 -8.79 -29.06
N ARG A 28 -37.11 -9.19 -28.78
CA ARG A 28 -37.47 -10.52 -28.23
C ARG A 28 -36.83 -11.70 -28.96
N TYR A 29 -36.81 -11.68 -30.29
CA TYR A 29 -36.21 -12.75 -31.10
C TYR A 29 -34.70 -12.89 -30.83
N HIS A 30 -33.95 -11.78 -30.87
CA HIS A 30 -32.51 -11.78 -30.60
C HIS A 30 -32.22 -12.13 -29.15
N MET A 31 -32.98 -11.57 -28.19
CA MET A 31 -32.79 -11.83 -26.77
C MET A 31 -33.01 -13.31 -26.43
N LYS A 32 -34.04 -13.95 -26.99
CA LYS A 32 -34.26 -15.39 -26.80
C LYS A 32 -33.08 -16.21 -27.31
N ARG A 33 -32.48 -15.83 -28.46
CA ARG A 33 -31.27 -16.49 -28.97
C ARG A 33 -30.05 -16.26 -28.08
N CYS A 34 -29.82 -15.03 -27.63
CA CYS A 34 -28.70 -14.67 -26.76
C CYS A 34 -28.78 -15.41 -25.42
N PHE A 35 -29.90 -15.35 -24.72
CA PHE A 35 -30.07 -16.04 -23.43
C PHE A 35 -30.03 -17.56 -23.57
N ALA A 36 -30.55 -18.13 -24.66
CA ALA A 36 -30.36 -19.54 -24.98
C ALA A 36 -28.89 -19.91 -25.24
N SER A 37 -28.09 -18.99 -25.80
CA SER A 37 -26.64 -19.18 -25.94
C SER A 37 -25.92 -19.07 -24.60
N PHE A 38 -26.31 -18.13 -23.73
CA PHE A 38 -25.70 -17.96 -22.41
C PHE A 38 -25.82 -19.23 -21.57
N VAL A 39 -27.01 -19.83 -21.50
CA VAL A 39 -27.25 -21.09 -20.76
C VAL A 39 -26.65 -22.33 -21.43
N ARG A 40 -26.16 -22.21 -22.67
CA ARG A 40 -25.49 -23.30 -23.38
C ARG A 40 -24.17 -23.64 -22.68
N GLY A 41 -23.97 -24.92 -22.40
CA GLY A 41 -22.77 -25.41 -21.71
C GLY A 41 -22.91 -25.51 -20.19
N GLY A 42 -24.10 -25.28 -19.62
CA GLY A 42 -24.38 -25.55 -18.21
C GLY A 42 -24.05 -24.39 -17.28
N LYS A 43 -23.76 -24.72 -16.01
CA LYS A 43 -23.47 -23.74 -14.96
C LYS A 43 -22.11 -23.09 -15.18
N LYS A 44 -22.05 -21.75 -15.18
CA LYS A 44 -20.80 -21.00 -15.36
C LYS A 44 -20.94 -19.56 -14.88
N LEU A 45 -19.82 -18.92 -14.56
CA LEU A 45 -19.74 -17.47 -14.36
C LEU A 45 -19.30 -16.84 -15.67
N MET A 46 -19.99 -15.80 -16.12
CA MET A 46 -19.64 -15.03 -17.31
C MET A 46 -19.32 -13.59 -16.91
N LYS A 47 -18.17 -13.08 -17.36
CA LYS A 47 -17.85 -11.65 -17.25
C LYS A 47 -18.52 -10.89 -18.41
N ARG A 48 -18.57 -9.57 -18.30
CA ARG A 48 -19.14 -8.69 -19.34
C ARG A 48 -18.62 -9.01 -20.74
N GLU A 49 -17.31 -9.21 -20.89
CA GLU A 49 -16.68 -9.53 -22.18
C GLU A 49 -17.19 -10.85 -22.78
N ASN A 50 -17.46 -11.85 -21.93
CA ASN A 50 -18.03 -13.12 -22.40
C ASN A 50 -19.48 -12.92 -22.87
N LEU A 51 -20.27 -12.13 -22.15
CA LEU A 51 -21.65 -11.80 -22.56
C LEU A 51 -21.66 -11.08 -23.91
N MET A 52 -20.80 -10.06 -24.05
CA MET A 52 -20.64 -9.29 -25.28
C MET A 52 -20.23 -10.18 -26.46
N THR A 53 -19.24 -11.04 -26.26
CA THR A 53 -18.77 -11.99 -27.28
C THR A 53 -19.89 -12.93 -27.73
N GLU A 54 -20.70 -13.44 -26.80
CA GLU A 54 -21.82 -14.32 -27.13
C GLU A 54 -22.96 -13.59 -27.85
N ILE A 55 -23.19 -12.31 -27.55
CA ILE A 55 -24.14 -11.48 -28.28
C ILE A 55 -23.68 -11.24 -29.71
N GLU A 56 -22.40 -10.92 -29.91
CA GLU A 56 -21.82 -10.74 -31.25
C GLU A 56 -21.95 -11.99 -32.12
N LYS A 57 -21.81 -13.19 -31.52
CA LYS A 57 -22.05 -14.46 -32.22
C LYS A 57 -23.53 -14.71 -32.52
N CYS A 58 -24.43 -14.27 -31.66
CA CYS A 58 -25.88 -14.50 -31.83
C CYS A 58 -26.54 -13.54 -32.81
N ILE A 59 -25.97 -12.34 -32.99
CA ILE A 59 -26.51 -11.26 -33.81
C ILE A 59 -25.50 -10.91 -34.90
N GLU A 60 -25.58 -11.68 -36.00
CA GLU A 60 -24.66 -11.55 -37.15
C GLU A 60 -24.80 -10.18 -37.84
N ASP A 61 -26.03 -9.67 -37.93
CA ASP A 61 -26.30 -8.36 -38.54
C ASP A 61 -25.72 -7.21 -37.69
N SER A 62 -24.84 -6.42 -38.33
CA SER A 62 -24.15 -5.31 -37.67
C SER A 62 -25.07 -4.14 -37.30
N HIS A 63 -26.16 -3.92 -38.05
CA HIS A 63 -27.12 -2.86 -37.81
C HIS A 63 -28.02 -3.18 -36.61
N ASP A 64 -28.55 -4.40 -36.55
CA ASP A 64 -29.36 -4.90 -35.42
C ASP A 64 -28.55 -4.91 -34.12
N ARG A 65 -27.29 -5.37 -34.19
CA ARG A 65 -26.36 -5.33 -33.06
C ARG A 65 -26.13 -3.91 -32.57
N LYS A 66 -25.85 -2.96 -33.47
CA LYS A 66 -25.67 -1.55 -33.12
C LYS A 66 -26.92 -0.97 -32.45
N LYS A 67 -28.10 -1.23 -33.01
CA LYS A 67 -29.39 -0.78 -32.46
C LYS A 67 -29.66 -1.32 -31.05
N ILE A 68 -29.32 -2.59 -30.78
CA ILE A 68 -29.48 -3.20 -29.46
C ILE A 68 -28.50 -2.59 -28.45
N MET A 69 -27.24 -2.38 -28.87
CA MET A 69 -26.20 -1.80 -28.03
C MET A 69 -26.43 -0.31 -27.72
N GLU A 70 -27.05 0.43 -28.64
CA GLU A 70 -27.47 1.83 -28.41
C GLU A 70 -28.76 1.93 -27.57
N GLY A 71 -29.49 0.82 -27.42
CA GLY A 71 -30.73 0.75 -26.65
C GLY A 71 -30.54 0.44 -25.16
N LEU A 72 -31.67 0.28 -24.47
CA LEU A 72 -31.75 0.04 -23.03
C LEU A 72 -31.07 -1.28 -22.59
N PHE A 73 -31.16 -2.34 -23.39
CA PHE A 73 -30.47 -3.60 -23.08
C PHE A 73 -28.94 -3.45 -23.20
N GLY A 74 -28.47 -2.72 -24.22
CA GLY A 74 -27.07 -2.32 -24.36
C GLY A 74 -26.56 -1.59 -23.12
N TYR A 75 -27.35 -0.62 -22.62
CA TYR A 75 -27.04 0.06 -21.35
C TYR A 75 -26.92 -0.93 -20.17
N ILE A 76 -27.90 -1.81 -19.96
CA ILE A 76 -27.89 -2.80 -18.87
C ILE A 76 -26.63 -3.69 -18.96
N LEU A 77 -26.26 -4.14 -20.16
CA LEU A 77 -25.05 -4.93 -20.38
C LEU A 77 -23.78 -4.15 -20.08
N THR A 78 -23.71 -2.87 -20.46
CA THR A 78 -22.52 -2.05 -20.16
C THR A 78 -22.31 -1.88 -18.66
N CYS A 79 -23.39 -1.82 -17.89
CA CYS A 79 -23.39 -1.74 -16.43
C CYS A 79 -23.23 -3.12 -15.75
N THR A 80 -23.45 -4.23 -16.47
CA THR A 80 -23.31 -5.58 -15.92
C THR A 80 -21.84 -5.90 -15.69
N GLN A 81 -21.49 -6.26 -14.46
CA GLN A 81 -20.12 -6.60 -14.07
C GLN A 81 -19.86 -8.09 -14.29
N GLU A 82 -20.80 -8.94 -13.86
CA GLU A 82 -20.75 -10.37 -14.04
C GLU A 82 -22.15 -10.99 -14.06
N ALA A 83 -22.24 -12.21 -14.59
CA ALA A 83 -23.47 -12.99 -14.67
C ALA A 83 -23.23 -14.43 -14.17
N ALA A 84 -24.04 -14.86 -13.21
CA ALA A 84 -24.13 -16.25 -12.77
C ALA A 84 -25.15 -16.99 -13.63
N VAL A 85 -24.68 -17.93 -14.45
CA VAL A 85 -25.51 -18.75 -15.32
C VAL A 85 -25.80 -20.08 -14.64
N VAL A 86 -27.07 -20.33 -14.33
CA VAL A 86 -27.58 -21.57 -13.72
C VAL A 86 -28.86 -21.96 -14.46
N PRO A 87 -28.79 -22.81 -15.51
CA PRO A 87 -29.93 -23.07 -16.38
C PRO A 87 -31.20 -23.49 -15.62
N PRO A 88 -32.38 -22.96 -15.98
CA PRO A 88 -32.66 -22.09 -17.12
C PRO A 88 -32.38 -20.59 -16.87
N PHE A 89 -31.80 -20.22 -15.73
CA PHE A 89 -31.64 -18.83 -15.31
C PHE A 89 -30.28 -18.22 -15.65
N VAL A 90 -30.30 -16.93 -15.90
CA VAL A 90 -29.12 -16.06 -15.99
C VAL A 90 -29.34 -14.92 -15.01
N ALA A 91 -28.55 -14.88 -13.93
CA ALA A 91 -28.58 -13.78 -12.97
C ALA A 91 -27.46 -12.79 -13.25
N LEU A 92 -27.81 -11.51 -13.38
CA LEU A 92 -26.89 -10.41 -13.67
C LEU A 92 -26.66 -9.59 -12.41
N ALA A 93 -25.39 -9.31 -12.10
CA ALA A 93 -25.00 -8.27 -11.16
C ALA A 93 -24.68 -7.00 -11.95
N ALA A 94 -25.59 -6.03 -11.90
CA ALA A 94 -25.48 -4.77 -12.61
C ALA A 94 -25.11 -3.64 -11.65
N ARG A 95 -24.25 -2.76 -12.12
CA ARG A 95 -23.73 -1.62 -11.38
C ARG A 95 -23.92 -0.34 -12.20
N PRO A 96 -25.10 0.29 -12.14
CA PRO A 96 -25.40 1.49 -12.93
C PRO A 96 -24.52 2.69 -12.55
N ASP A 97 -24.24 2.84 -11.25
CA ASP A 97 -23.45 3.94 -10.70
C ASP A 97 -22.51 3.42 -9.59
N PRO A 98 -21.42 4.13 -9.28
CA PRO A 98 -20.56 3.77 -8.17
C PRO A 98 -21.28 3.68 -6.83
N GLY A 99 -21.14 2.52 -6.18
CA GLY A 99 -21.80 2.18 -4.92
C GLY A 99 -23.21 1.62 -5.05
N PHE A 100 -23.78 1.60 -6.26
CA PHE A 100 -25.14 1.12 -6.50
C PHE A 100 -25.11 -0.20 -7.27
N TRP A 101 -25.66 -1.24 -6.67
CA TRP A 101 -25.74 -2.58 -7.24
C TRP A 101 -27.19 -3.03 -7.31
N GLU A 102 -27.56 -3.57 -8.47
CA GLU A 102 -28.85 -4.20 -8.72
C GLU A 102 -28.63 -5.62 -9.22
N TYR A 103 -29.46 -6.54 -8.75
CA TYR A 103 -29.38 -7.94 -9.12
C TYR A 103 -30.69 -8.38 -9.76
N VAL A 104 -30.60 -8.93 -10.97
CA VAL A 104 -31.77 -9.38 -11.73
C VAL A 104 -31.56 -10.80 -12.22
N LYS A 105 -32.62 -11.60 -12.20
CA LYS A 105 -32.61 -12.99 -12.65
C LYS A 105 -33.55 -13.14 -13.83
N VAL A 106 -33.02 -13.62 -14.95
CA VAL A 106 -33.78 -13.79 -16.20
C VAL A 106 -33.94 -15.26 -16.53
N ASN A 107 -35.15 -15.70 -16.86
CA ASN A 107 -35.40 -17.03 -17.40
C ASN A 107 -35.11 -17.05 -18.91
N ALA A 108 -34.16 -17.89 -19.35
CA ALA A 108 -33.75 -17.95 -20.74
C ALA A 108 -34.83 -18.49 -21.70
N GLY A 109 -35.85 -19.19 -21.20
CA GLY A 109 -36.91 -19.79 -22.01
C GLY A 109 -37.98 -18.81 -22.47
N ASP A 110 -38.50 -18.00 -21.54
CA ASP A 110 -39.63 -17.09 -21.74
C ASP A 110 -39.27 -15.60 -21.56
N LEU A 111 -38.06 -15.30 -21.07
CA LEU A 111 -37.52 -13.97 -20.78
C LEU A 111 -38.24 -13.24 -19.63
N THR A 112 -38.83 -13.97 -18.68
CA THR A 112 -39.29 -13.34 -17.43
C THR A 112 -38.10 -12.82 -16.63
N VAL A 113 -38.27 -11.66 -16.00
CA VAL A 113 -37.25 -11.00 -15.18
C VAL A 113 -37.77 -10.88 -13.76
N ASP A 114 -37.00 -11.36 -12.80
CA ASP A 114 -37.24 -11.17 -11.38
C ASP A 114 -36.13 -10.24 -10.82
N GLU A 115 -36.51 -9.22 -10.05
CA GLU A 115 -35.58 -8.56 -9.14
C GLU A 115 -35.20 -9.56 -8.03
N ILE A 116 -33.91 -9.65 -7.69
CA ILE A 116 -33.41 -10.57 -6.67
C ILE A 116 -32.49 -9.84 -5.69
N THR A 117 -32.33 -10.41 -4.50
CA THR A 117 -31.43 -9.83 -3.49
C THR A 117 -29.96 -10.18 -3.78
N ALA A 118 -29.02 -9.50 -3.10
CA ALA A 118 -27.60 -9.88 -3.11
C ALA A 118 -27.42 -11.34 -2.64
N THR A 119 -28.16 -11.77 -1.61
CA THR A 119 -28.16 -13.15 -1.12
C THR A 119 -28.56 -14.14 -2.22
N ASP A 120 -29.64 -13.87 -2.94
CA ASP A 120 -30.13 -14.75 -4.00
C ASP A 120 -29.11 -14.84 -5.16
N TYR A 121 -28.51 -13.71 -5.53
CA TYR A 121 -27.45 -13.68 -6.54
C TYR A 121 -26.24 -14.51 -6.11
N LEU A 122 -25.79 -14.34 -4.85
CA LEU A 122 -24.65 -15.10 -4.31
C LEU A 122 -24.94 -16.59 -4.24
N LYS A 123 -26.16 -17.04 -3.91
CA LYS A 123 -26.55 -18.46 -3.98
C LYS A 123 -26.49 -19.03 -5.40
N LEU A 124 -26.90 -18.24 -6.39
CA LEU A 124 -26.76 -18.63 -7.81
C LEU A 124 -25.30 -18.71 -8.23
N LYS A 125 -24.46 -17.74 -7.81
CA LYS A 125 -23.02 -17.75 -8.03
C LYS A 125 -22.37 -18.97 -7.37
N GLU A 126 -22.69 -19.26 -6.12
CA GLU A 126 -22.21 -20.43 -5.38
C GLU A 126 -22.60 -21.73 -6.08
N SER A 127 -23.80 -21.83 -6.65
CA SER A 127 -24.25 -23.04 -7.37
C SER A 127 -23.36 -23.45 -8.54
N VAL A 128 -22.55 -22.51 -9.06
CA VAL A 128 -21.53 -22.77 -10.10
C VAL A 128 -20.31 -23.51 -9.53
N PHE A 129 -19.96 -23.27 -8.26
CA PHE A 129 -18.73 -23.77 -7.62
C PHE A 129 -18.99 -24.86 -6.58
N ASP A 130 -20.07 -24.73 -5.79
CA ASP A 130 -20.45 -25.61 -4.68
C ASP A 130 -21.99 -25.60 -4.53
N GLU A 131 -22.65 -26.57 -5.18
CA GLU A 131 -24.11 -26.67 -5.16
C GLU A 131 -24.67 -27.07 -3.78
N SER A 132 -23.90 -27.81 -2.98
CA SER A 132 -24.30 -28.15 -1.62
C SER A 132 -24.38 -26.92 -0.73
N TRP A 133 -23.37 -26.05 -0.79
CA TRP A 133 -23.34 -24.81 -0.02
C TRP A 133 -24.44 -23.83 -0.45
N ALA A 134 -24.69 -23.71 -1.76
CA ALA A 134 -25.74 -22.85 -2.29
C ALA A 134 -27.15 -23.18 -1.77
N LYS A 135 -27.39 -24.46 -1.45
CA LYS A 135 -28.66 -24.99 -0.94
C LYS A 135 -28.72 -25.13 0.58
N ASP A 136 -27.63 -24.84 1.29
CA ASP A 136 -27.59 -24.94 2.74
C ASP A 136 -28.28 -23.74 3.40
N GLU A 137 -29.41 -24.00 4.05
CA GLU A 137 -30.17 -22.98 4.80
C GLU A 137 -29.43 -22.50 6.06
N ASN A 138 -28.41 -23.24 6.52
CA ASN A 138 -27.58 -22.87 7.66
C ASN A 138 -26.23 -22.24 7.26
N ALA A 139 -26.02 -21.97 5.96
CA ALA A 139 -24.84 -21.27 5.49
C ALA A 139 -24.68 -19.92 6.19
N LEU A 140 -23.53 -19.67 6.79
CA LEU A 140 -23.27 -18.43 7.53
C LEU A 140 -23.33 -17.21 6.59
N GLU A 141 -24.27 -16.30 6.86
CA GLU A 141 -24.35 -14.99 6.22
C GLU A 141 -23.78 -13.89 7.11
N LEU A 142 -22.88 -13.08 6.55
CA LEU A 142 -22.29 -11.91 7.19
C LEU A 142 -22.97 -10.64 6.67
N ASP A 143 -23.68 -9.95 7.57
CA ASP A 143 -24.42 -8.71 7.30
C ASP A 143 -24.04 -7.64 8.34
N PHE A 144 -23.04 -6.84 8.01
CA PHE A 144 -22.66 -5.68 8.82
C PHE A 144 -23.67 -4.53 8.71
N GLY A 145 -24.39 -4.44 7.59
CA GLY A 145 -25.39 -3.40 7.34
C GLY A 145 -26.60 -3.50 8.27
N ALA A 146 -27.00 -4.72 8.66
CA ALA A 146 -28.05 -4.96 9.65
C ALA A 146 -27.71 -4.41 11.04
N ILE A 147 -26.43 -4.17 11.33
CA ILE A 147 -25.94 -3.68 12.63
C ILE A 147 -25.67 -2.17 12.58
N ASP A 148 -25.80 -1.51 11.42
CA ASP A 148 -25.62 -0.06 11.26
C ASP A 148 -26.94 0.71 11.41
N PHE A 149 -27.34 0.98 12.67
CA PHE A 149 -28.64 1.57 13.03
C PHE A 149 -28.61 3.07 13.36
N THR A 150 -27.45 3.65 13.67
CA THR A 150 -27.32 5.09 14.01
C THR A 150 -26.38 5.87 13.08
N THR A 151 -25.60 5.18 12.26
CA THR A 151 -24.68 5.82 11.31
C THR A 151 -25.50 6.41 10.16
N PRO A 152 -25.42 7.73 9.91
CA PRO A 152 -26.14 8.33 8.79
C PRO A 152 -25.58 7.82 7.46
N ARG A 153 -26.45 7.53 6.49
CA ARG A 153 -26.05 7.06 5.17
C ARG A 153 -25.95 8.21 4.16
N LEU A 154 -24.90 8.17 3.37
CA LEU A 154 -24.73 9.05 2.22
C LEU A 154 -25.29 8.33 0.97
N ASN A 155 -25.89 9.08 0.04
CA ASN A 155 -26.53 8.50 -1.15
C ASN A 155 -26.06 9.15 -2.47
N LEU A 156 -25.04 10.00 -2.42
CA LEU A 156 -24.49 10.68 -3.59
C LEU A 156 -23.10 10.13 -3.87
N SER A 157 -22.83 9.60 -5.07
CA SER A 157 -21.49 9.09 -5.38
C SER A 157 -20.40 10.15 -5.19
N SER A 158 -20.72 11.45 -5.40
CA SER A 158 -19.83 12.58 -5.11
C SER A 158 -19.45 12.75 -3.62
N SER A 159 -20.16 12.08 -2.71
CA SER A 159 -19.89 12.13 -1.26
C SER A 159 -18.90 11.06 -0.79
N ILE A 160 -18.67 10.02 -1.59
CA ILE A 160 -17.77 8.91 -1.26
C ILE A 160 -16.35 9.45 -1.06
N GLY A 161 -15.69 9.02 0.01
CA GLY A 161 -14.33 9.44 0.34
C GLY A 161 -14.21 10.82 0.99
N ASN A 162 -15.33 11.49 1.31
CA ASN A 162 -15.35 12.79 2.01
C ASN A 162 -15.94 12.66 3.43
N GLY A 163 -15.72 11.51 4.08
CA GLY A 163 -16.38 11.11 5.32
C GLY A 163 -16.26 12.11 6.47
N ALA A 164 -15.06 12.66 6.71
CA ALA A 164 -14.80 13.58 7.82
C ALA A 164 -15.67 14.84 7.73
N ASP A 165 -15.85 15.39 6.54
CA ASP A 165 -16.67 16.59 6.32
C ASP A 165 -18.15 16.31 6.63
N TYR A 166 -18.63 15.08 6.35
CA TYR A 166 -19.99 14.66 6.70
C TYR A 166 -20.14 14.35 8.18
N ILE A 167 -19.15 13.68 8.80
CA ILE A 167 -19.13 13.48 10.25
C ILE A 167 -19.21 14.82 10.98
N SER A 168 -18.49 15.84 10.55
CA SER A 168 -18.58 17.19 11.14
C SER A 168 -19.96 17.80 11.01
N LYS A 169 -20.66 17.59 9.89
CA LYS A 169 -22.07 18.00 9.73
C LYS A 169 -23.02 17.23 10.63
N PHE A 170 -22.80 15.92 10.80
CA PHE A 170 -23.61 15.10 11.71
C PHE A 170 -23.38 15.46 13.17
N ILE A 171 -22.13 15.74 13.55
CA ILE A 171 -21.79 16.25 14.88
C ILE A 171 -22.46 17.61 15.09
N SER A 172 -22.35 18.55 14.15
CA SER A 172 -22.99 19.87 14.31
C SER A 172 -24.49 19.76 14.50
N SER A 173 -25.15 18.88 13.74
CA SER A 173 -26.57 18.60 13.88
C SER A 173 -26.92 17.94 15.23
N LYS A 174 -26.06 17.04 15.74
CA LYS A 174 -26.27 16.39 17.05
C LYS A 174 -26.07 17.36 18.21
N LEU A 175 -25.12 18.28 18.10
CA LEU A 175 -24.81 19.29 19.12
C LEU A 175 -25.80 20.47 19.08
N GLY A 176 -26.48 20.71 17.96
CA GLY A 176 -27.43 21.82 17.80
C GLY A 176 -28.74 21.67 18.58
N GLY A 177 -29.23 22.78 19.13
CA GLY A 177 -30.50 22.87 19.86
C GLY A 177 -30.29 23.18 21.34
N ASN A 178 -30.84 22.34 22.23
CA ASN A 178 -30.81 22.55 23.68
C ASN A 178 -29.44 22.30 24.30
N THR A 179 -29.17 22.95 25.43
CA THR A 179 -27.91 22.88 26.19
C THR A 179 -27.46 21.44 26.52
N ASP A 180 -28.39 20.53 26.80
CA ASP A 180 -28.09 19.12 27.14
C ASP A 180 -27.35 18.38 26.00
N LYS A 181 -27.52 18.82 24.75
CA LYS A 181 -26.85 18.22 23.60
C LYS A 181 -25.37 18.60 23.49
N LEU A 182 -24.92 19.62 24.21
CA LEU A 182 -23.52 20.05 24.26
C LEU A 182 -22.71 19.33 25.34
N GLU A 183 -23.38 18.58 26.22
CA GLU A 183 -22.77 17.82 27.30
C GLU A 183 -21.69 16.83 26.84
N PRO A 184 -21.81 16.13 25.69
CA PRO A 184 -20.72 15.30 25.16
C PRO A 184 -19.45 16.11 24.86
N LEU A 185 -19.57 17.32 24.34
CA LEU A 185 -18.42 18.18 24.05
C LEU A 185 -17.74 18.67 25.34
N LEU A 186 -18.54 19.06 26.34
CA LEU A 186 -18.01 19.40 27.66
C LEU A 186 -17.23 18.24 28.28
N ASN A 187 -17.85 17.05 28.32
CA ASN A 187 -17.23 15.84 28.86
C ASN A 187 -15.97 15.45 28.10
N TYR A 188 -15.95 15.67 26.78
CA TYR A 188 -14.75 15.45 25.97
C TYR A 188 -13.61 16.36 26.42
N LEU A 189 -13.87 17.66 26.56
CA LEU A 189 -12.86 18.64 26.98
C LEU A 189 -12.34 18.38 28.40
N LEU A 190 -13.21 18.00 29.35
CA LEU A 190 -12.82 17.64 30.72
C LEU A 190 -11.91 16.40 30.79
N ARG A 191 -12.07 15.47 29.85
CA ARG A 191 -11.28 14.23 29.79
C ARG A 191 -9.92 14.39 29.11
N LEU A 192 -9.64 15.53 28.47
CA LEU A 192 -8.35 15.74 27.81
C LEU A 192 -7.22 15.81 28.83
N ASN A 193 -6.34 14.81 28.76
CA ASN A 193 -5.21 14.66 29.66
C ASN A 193 -4.04 14.03 28.89
N HIS A 194 -2.82 14.45 29.21
CA HIS A 194 -1.61 13.82 28.70
C HIS A 194 -0.56 13.73 29.80
N HIS A 195 -0.05 12.53 30.08
CA HIS A 195 0.88 12.23 31.18
C HIS A 195 0.46 12.81 32.54
N GLY A 196 -0.83 12.72 32.88
CA GLY A 196 -1.35 13.22 34.15
C GLY A 196 -1.54 14.75 34.20
N VAL A 197 -1.20 15.47 33.12
CA VAL A 197 -1.48 16.90 32.98
C VAL A 197 -2.84 17.08 32.33
N ASN A 198 -3.78 17.70 33.04
CA ASN A 198 -5.07 18.09 32.49
C ASN A 198 -4.90 19.19 31.44
N LEU A 199 -5.69 19.10 30.36
CA LEU A 199 -5.66 20.02 29.24
C LEU A 199 -7.03 20.69 29.08
N MET A 200 -7.04 21.86 28.45
CA MET A 200 -8.23 22.65 28.16
C MET A 200 -8.95 23.16 29.42
N ILE A 201 -9.78 22.34 30.06
CA ILE A 201 -10.61 22.72 31.22
C ILE A 201 -10.49 21.70 32.35
N ASN A 202 -10.80 22.12 33.57
CA ASN A 202 -10.83 21.25 34.75
C ASN A 202 -12.25 21.17 35.36
N GLU A 203 -12.40 20.39 36.42
CA GLU A 203 -13.67 20.09 37.10
C GLU A 203 -14.39 21.32 37.69
N ASP A 204 -13.73 22.48 37.80
CA ASP A 204 -14.40 23.72 38.19
C ASP A 204 -15.47 24.14 37.15
N ILE A 205 -15.25 23.75 35.89
CA ILE A 205 -16.15 23.94 34.74
C ILE A 205 -16.85 22.63 34.39
N ASN A 206 -17.78 22.19 35.25
CA ASN A 206 -18.49 20.92 35.11
C ASN A 206 -19.90 21.01 34.50
N THR A 207 -20.31 22.17 33.98
CA THR A 207 -21.57 22.30 33.22
C THR A 207 -21.40 23.21 32.03
N VAL A 208 -22.20 23.02 30.97
CA VAL A 208 -22.14 23.86 29.76
C VAL A 208 -22.39 25.33 30.09
N ALA A 209 -23.32 25.63 30.99
CA ALA A 209 -23.61 27.00 31.42
C ALA A 209 -22.40 27.66 32.12
N LYS A 210 -21.67 26.91 32.97
CA LYS A 210 -20.43 27.39 33.56
C LYS A 210 -19.37 27.61 32.48
N LEU A 211 -19.23 26.69 31.53
CA LEU A 211 -18.27 26.81 30.43
C LEU A 211 -18.49 28.08 29.60
N GLN A 212 -19.73 28.33 29.17
CA GLN A 212 -20.07 29.55 28.42
C GLN A 212 -19.75 30.82 29.22
N LYS A 213 -20.12 30.86 30.51
CA LYS A 213 -19.84 32.01 31.37
C LYS A 213 -18.34 32.23 31.57
N SER A 214 -17.60 31.17 31.88
CA SER A 214 -16.15 31.23 32.10
C SER A 214 -15.39 31.63 30.83
N LEU A 215 -15.81 31.15 29.65
CA LEU A 215 -15.21 31.52 28.36
C LEU A 215 -15.35 33.01 28.08
N MET A 216 -16.53 33.59 28.27
CA MET A 216 -16.74 35.03 28.08
C MET A 216 -15.82 35.87 28.98
N LEU A 217 -15.71 35.49 30.26
CA LEU A 217 -14.82 36.18 31.19
C LEU A 217 -13.35 36.02 30.80
N ALA A 218 -12.93 34.80 30.43
CA ALA A 218 -11.55 34.51 30.05
C ALA A 218 -11.13 35.27 28.79
N VAL A 219 -12.00 35.34 27.77
CA VAL A 219 -11.75 36.12 26.54
C VAL A 219 -11.50 37.60 26.86
N ASN A 220 -12.26 38.17 27.78
CA ASN A 220 -12.06 39.56 28.23
C ASN A 220 -10.71 39.73 28.94
N VAL A 221 -10.34 38.80 29.83
CA VAL A 221 -9.05 38.80 30.53
C VAL A 221 -7.89 38.70 29.53
N VAL A 222 -7.92 37.73 28.62
CA VAL A 222 -6.85 37.53 27.62
C VAL A 222 -6.73 38.73 26.69
N SER A 223 -7.84 39.39 26.36
CA SER A 223 -7.84 40.59 25.51
C SER A 223 -7.13 41.81 26.11
N THR A 224 -6.84 41.80 27.42
CA THR A 224 -6.06 42.88 28.07
C THR A 224 -4.56 42.80 27.80
N TYR A 225 -4.07 41.65 27.31
CA TYR A 225 -2.65 41.43 27.01
C TYR A 225 -2.33 41.71 25.54
N PRO A 226 -1.12 42.22 25.21
CA PRO A 226 -0.64 42.31 23.83
C PRO A 226 -0.71 40.98 23.08
N LYS A 227 -0.97 41.00 21.76
CA LYS A 227 -1.26 39.81 20.94
C LYS A 227 -0.22 38.67 21.02
N HIS A 228 1.04 39.00 21.25
CA HIS A 228 2.14 38.05 21.28
C HIS A 228 2.61 37.69 22.70
N THR A 229 1.88 38.10 23.74
CA THR A 229 2.21 37.74 25.12
C THR A 229 2.19 36.22 25.28
N PRO A 230 3.27 35.60 25.79
CA PRO A 230 3.35 34.15 26.02
C PRO A 230 2.31 33.68 27.05
N TYR A 231 1.75 32.48 26.83
CA TYR A 231 0.71 31.88 27.68
C TYR A 231 1.10 31.85 29.17
N GLU A 232 2.35 31.55 29.48
CA GLU A 232 2.89 31.44 30.84
C GLU A 232 2.66 32.71 31.67
N THR A 233 2.60 33.87 31.02
CA THR A 233 2.43 35.18 31.67
C THR A 233 1.06 35.31 32.35
N PHE A 234 0.02 34.73 31.75
CA PHE A 234 -1.36 34.86 32.22
C PHE A 234 -2.02 33.52 32.57
N ALA A 235 -1.27 32.42 32.48
CA ALA A 235 -1.72 31.07 32.83
C ALA A 235 -2.29 30.95 34.25
N PRO A 236 -1.68 31.51 35.33
CA PRO A 236 -2.22 31.38 36.68
C PRO A 236 -3.64 31.93 36.80
N ARG A 237 -3.89 33.08 36.16
CA ARG A 237 -5.19 33.75 36.15
C ARG A 237 -6.24 32.95 35.38
N LEU A 238 -5.86 32.31 34.26
CA LEU A 238 -6.76 31.40 33.55
C LEU A 238 -7.06 30.13 34.34
N LYS A 239 -6.06 29.61 35.06
CA LYS A 239 -6.21 28.43 35.88
C LYS A 239 -7.19 28.63 37.03
N GLU A 240 -7.16 29.79 37.70
CA GLU A 240 -8.15 30.19 38.71
C GLU A 240 -9.59 30.22 38.18
N MET A 241 -9.76 30.35 36.86
CA MET A 241 -11.05 30.36 36.18
C MET A 241 -11.46 28.99 35.63
N GLY A 242 -10.66 27.95 35.88
CA GLY A 242 -10.88 26.57 35.44
C GLY A 242 -10.28 26.21 34.08
N PHE A 243 -9.41 27.05 33.52
CA PHE A 243 -8.76 26.81 32.22
C PHE A 243 -7.31 26.34 32.39
N GLU A 244 -7.03 25.14 31.89
CA GLU A 244 -5.69 24.53 31.87
C GLU A 244 -4.93 24.89 30.57
N LYS A 245 -3.78 24.24 30.32
CA LYS A 245 -2.96 24.46 29.11
C LYS A 245 -3.61 23.89 27.85
N GLY A 246 -3.16 24.34 26.67
CA GLY A 246 -3.56 23.77 25.38
C GLY A 246 -4.38 24.69 24.46
N TRP A 247 -4.75 25.88 24.94
CA TRP A 247 -5.54 26.86 24.16
C TRP A 247 -4.74 27.60 23.09
N GLY A 248 -3.43 27.74 23.30
CA GLY A 248 -2.54 28.52 22.45
C GLY A 248 -1.25 28.94 23.17
N ASN A 249 -0.19 29.18 22.40
CA ASN A 249 1.09 29.68 22.94
C ASN A 249 1.14 31.19 23.20
N THR A 250 0.25 31.94 22.58
CA THR A 250 0.16 33.41 22.69
C THR A 250 -1.24 33.83 23.08
N SER A 251 -1.38 35.01 23.70
CA SER A 251 -2.69 35.59 24.05
C SER A 251 -3.64 35.65 22.85
N GLN A 252 -3.16 36.00 21.64
CA GLN A 252 -3.98 36.00 20.44
C GLN A 252 -4.49 34.59 20.12
N ARG A 253 -3.62 33.57 20.11
CA ARG A 253 -4.01 32.21 19.77
C ARG A 253 -5.01 31.64 20.78
N VAL A 254 -4.77 31.88 22.08
CA VAL A 254 -5.67 31.49 23.17
C VAL A 254 -7.04 32.13 22.99
N LYS A 255 -7.08 33.45 22.75
CA LYS A 255 -8.32 34.19 22.52
C LYS A 255 -9.09 33.60 21.35
N GLU A 256 -8.45 33.39 20.21
CA GLU A 256 -9.11 32.84 19.02
C GLU A 256 -9.69 31.44 19.28
N THR A 257 -8.97 30.56 19.98
CA THR A 257 -9.46 29.21 20.30
C THR A 257 -10.64 29.26 21.28
N MET A 258 -10.59 30.13 22.29
CA MET A 258 -11.71 30.33 23.23
C MET A 258 -12.94 30.91 22.54
N VAL A 259 -12.77 31.90 21.67
CA VAL A 259 -13.87 32.47 20.85
C VAL A 259 -14.47 31.39 19.96
N MET A 260 -13.65 30.59 19.29
CA MET A 260 -14.11 29.50 18.43
C MET A 260 -14.95 28.47 19.20
N LEU A 261 -14.53 28.08 20.41
CA LEU A 261 -15.33 27.20 21.26
C LEU A 261 -16.64 27.89 21.68
N SER A 262 -16.60 29.17 22.04
CA SER A 262 -17.79 29.94 22.39
C SER A 262 -18.80 29.98 21.23
N GLU A 263 -18.34 30.23 20.01
CA GLU A 263 -19.19 30.21 18.81
C GLU A 263 -19.77 28.82 18.53
N VAL A 264 -19.01 27.76 18.75
CA VAL A 264 -19.50 26.37 18.63
C VAL A 264 -20.57 26.08 19.67
N LEU A 265 -20.42 26.55 20.91
CA LEU A 265 -21.42 26.35 21.98
C LEU A 265 -22.69 27.19 21.75
N GLU A 266 -22.60 28.30 21.03
CA GLU A 266 -23.74 29.16 20.72
C GLU A 266 -24.49 28.69 19.46
N ALA A 267 -23.76 28.40 18.39
CA ALA A 267 -24.31 27.95 17.11
C ALA A 267 -23.32 26.98 16.43
N PRO A 268 -23.42 25.66 16.72
CA PRO A 268 -22.57 24.66 16.10
C PRO A 268 -22.78 24.60 14.58
N ASP A 269 -21.70 24.78 13.83
CA ASP A 269 -21.65 24.50 12.39
C ASP A 269 -20.41 23.67 12.05
N SER A 270 -20.45 22.97 10.91
CA SER A 270 -19.40 22.02 10.53
C SER A 270 -18.03 22.69 10.31
N VAL A 271 -18.01 23.94 9.82
CA VAL A 271 -16.75 24.65 9.51
C VAL A 271 -16.07 25.06 10.82
N LYS A 272 -16.82 25.62 11.78
CA LYS A 272 -16.27 25.98 13.09
C LYS A 272 -15.84 24.76 13.90
N LEU A 273 -16.61 23.67 13.85
CA LEU A 273 -16.21 22.41 14.50
C LEU A 273 -14.91 21.86 13.92
N ASP A 274 -14.77 21.85 12.60
CA ASP A 274 -13.55 21.43 11.93
C ASP A 274 -12.33 22.26 12.37
N LEU A 275 -12.50 23.58 12.42
CA LEU A 275 -11.47 24.48 12.91
C LEU A 275 -11.16 24.22 14.39
N LEU A 276 -12.17 23.99 15.23
CA LEU A 276 -11.97 23.69 16.65
C LEU A 276 -11.17 22.40 16.83
N PHE A 277 -11.59 21.30 16.20
CA PHE A 277 -10.89 20.01 16.30
C PHE A 277 -9.49 20.05 15.70
N SER A 278 -9.22 20.93 14.73
CA SER A 278 -7.84 21.16 14.25
C SER A 278 -6.93 21.82 15.29
N ARG A 279 -7.52 22.52 16.27
CA ARG A 279 -6.80 23.26 17.33
C ARG A 279 -6.70 22.49 18.63
N LEU A 280 -7.53 21.48 18.88
CA LEU A 280 -7.51 20.74 20.14
C LEU A 280 -6.24 19.86 20.28
N PRO A 281 -5.61 19.83 21.47
CA PRO A 281 -4.43 19.01 21.75
C PRO A 281 -4.81 17.55 22.05
N THR A 282 -5.09 16.77 21.01
CA THR A 282 -5.68 15.42 21.12
C THR A 282 -4.74 14.29 20.76
N VAL A 283 -3.67 14.54 20.00
CA VAL A 283 -2.75 13.53 19.48
C VAL A 283 -1.32 13.93 19.77
N PHE A 284 -0.58 13.06 20.46
CA PHE A 284 0.85 13.21 20.77
C PHE A 284 1.62 11.93 20.47
N ASN A 285 1.04 10.78 20.86
CA ASN A 285 1.62 9.46 20.73
C ASN A 285 0.90 8.67 19.62
N VAL A 286 1.61 8.38 18.54
CA VAL A 286 1.07 7.69 17.35
C VAL A 286 1.74 6.33 17.19
N VAL A 287 0.95 5.29 16.92
CA VAL A 287 1.44 3.96 16.57
C VAL A 287 1.02 3.64 15.15
N ILE A 288 1.97 3.17 14.34
CA ILE A 288 1.75 2.79 12.95
C ILE A 288 2.17 1.34 12.78
N PHE A 289 1.25 0.45 12.41
CA PHE A 289 1.55 -0.97 12.18
C PHE A 289 1.86 -1.25 10.72
N SER A 290 2.99 -1.93 10.47
CA SER A 290 3.38 -2.48 9.17
C SER A 290 4.18 -3.77 9.41
N VAL A 291 3.48 -4.89 9.57
CA VAL A 291 4.06 -6.09 10.21
C VAL A 291 4.92 -6.93 9.26
N HIS A 292 4.44 -7.21 8.05
CA HIS A 292 5.17 -7.98 7.05
C HIS A 292 6.35 -7.24 6.41
N GLY A 293 7.11 -7.99 5.61
CA GLY A 293 8.21 -7.45 4.80
C GLY A 293 9.48 -7.18 5.62
N TYR A 294 10.51 -6.69 4.92
CA TYR A 294 11.73 -6.19 5.53
C TYR A 294 11.59 -4.68 5.74
N PHE A 295 10.97 -4.26 6.83
CA PHE A 295 10.79 -2.84 7.10
C PHE A 295 12.09 -2.22 7.65
N GLY A 296 12.67 -1.28 6.91
CA GLY A 296 13.92 -0.58 7.24
C GLY A 296 14.17 0.60 6.30
N GLN A 297 15.21 1.38 6.58
CA GLN A 297 15.51 2.62 5.85
C GLN A 297 16.53 2.45 4.72
N GLN A 298 17.33 1.38 4.77
CA GLN A 298 18.45 1.14 3.85
C GLN A 298 18.50 -0.35 3.48
N ASP A 299 18.88 -0.66 2.24
CA ASP A 299 19.09 -2.01 1.71
C ASP A 299 17.89 -2.98 1.80
N VAL A 300 16.67 -2.45 1.96
CA VAL A 300 15.45 -3.27 2.06
C VAL A 300 14.57 -3.24 0.80
N LEU A 301 14.59 -2.17 0.02
CA LEU A 301 13.70 -2.02 -1.14
C LEU A 301 13.99 -3.07 -2.21
N GLY A 302 12.96 -3.77 -2.67
CA GLY A 302 13.08 -4.88 -3.62
C GLY A 302 13.25 -6.25 -2.96
N LEU A 303 13.41 -6.34 -1.64
CA LEU A 303 13.27 -7.60 -0.91
C LEU A 303 11.80 -8.09 -0.93
N PRO A 304 11.55 -9.39 -0.72
CA PRO A 304 10.20 -9.94 -0.70
C PRO A 304 9.26 -9.15 0.23
N ASP A 305 8.05 -8.87 -0.25
CA ASP A 305 7.01 -8.08 0.43
C ASP A 305 7.46 -6.67 0.88
N THR A 306 8.50 -6.11 0.25
CA THR A 306 9.09 -4.82 0.65
C THR A 306 9.10 -3.86 -0.54
N GLY A 307 8.26 -2.83 -0.49
CA GLY A 307 8.08 -1.90 -1.61
C GLY A 307 7.51 -0.55 -1.19
N GLY A 308 6.58 -0.03 -2.00
CA GLY A 308 6.02 1.32 -1.85
C GLY A 308 5.42 1.62 -0.47
N GLN A 309 4.89 0.61 0.23
CA GLN A 309 4.37 0.76 1.60
C GLN A 309 5.44 1.26 2.59
N VAL A 310 6.69 0.79 2.46
CA VAL A 310 7.79 1.24 3.34
C VAL A 310 8.11 2.72 3.08
N VAL A 311 8.20 3.10 1.81
CA VAL A 311 8.45 4.50 1.40
C VAL A 311 7.31 5.40 1.88
N TYR A 312 6.06 4.99 1.67
CA TYR A 312 4.87 5.69 2.11
C TYR A 312 4.93 5.98 3.61
N ILE A 313 5.19 4.97 4.44
CA ILE A 313 5.18 5.11 5.89
C ILE A 313 6.35 5.97 6.38
N LEU A 314 7.54 5.83 5.80
CA LEU A 314 8.70 6.66 6.19
C LEU A 314 8.46 8.15 5.89
N ASP A 315 7.88 8.47 4.72
CA ASP A 315 7.55 9.86 4.38
C ASP A 315 6.35 10.38 5.18
N GLN A 316 5.34 9.54 5.43
CA GLN A 316 4.21 9.83 6.31
C GLN A 316 4.69 10.23 7.72
N VAL A 317 5.59 9.45 8.32
CA VAL A 317 6.07 9.68 9.69
C VAL A 317 6.82 11.01 9.80
N ARG A 318 7.67 11.34 8.82
CA ARG A 318 8.40 12.63 8.79
C ARG A 318 7.42 13.80 8.80
N ALA A 319 6.42 13.77 7.92
CA ALA A 319 5.43 14.83 7.83
C ALA A 319 4.51 14.90 9.04
N LEU A 320 4.13 13.74 9.62
CA LEU A 320 3.34 13.69 10.84
C LEU A 320 4.11 14.27 12.03
N GLU A 321 5.39 13.95 12.21
CA GLU A 321 6.19 14.50 13.30
C GLU A 321 6.34 16.02 13.16
N GLU A 322 6.62 16.51 11.95
CA GLU A 322 6.72 17.95 11.68
C GLU A 322 5.43 18.68 12.05
N GLU A 323 4.27 18.18 11.58
CA GLU A 323 2.97 18.78 11.88
C GLU A 323 2.60 18.67 13.37
N LEU A 324 2.90 17.55 14.03
CA LEU A 324 2.69 17.40 15.48
C LEU A 324 3.51 18.41 16.27
N LEU A 325 4.79 18.60 15.94
CA LEU A 325 5.64 19.59 16.58
C LEU A 325 5.07 21.01 16.41
N ILE A 326 4.58 21.35 15.21
CA ILE A 326 3.93 22.63 14.94
C ILE A 326 2.67 22.79 15.80
N ARG A 327 1.77 21.80 15.85
CA ARG A 327 0.52 21.87 16.61
C ARG A 327 0.77 22.00 18.11
N ILE A 328 1.63 21.15 18.67
CA ILE A 328 1.97 21.13 20.09
C ILE A 328 2.55 22.50 20.51
N ASN A 329 3.48 23.03 19.72
CA ASN A 329 4.05 24.35 19.97
C ASN A 329 2.99 25.46 19.85
N GLN A 330 2.12 25.44 18.83
CA GLN A 330 1.06 26.43 18.68
C GLN A 330 0.04 26.39 19.83
N GLN A 331 -0.17 25.24 20.45
CA GLN A 331 -1.05 25.04 21.61
C GLN A 331 -0.44 25.49 22.94
N GLY A 332 0.83 25.93 22.94
CA GLY A 332 1.54 26.33 24.16
C GLY A 332 1.94 25.14 25.03
N LEU A 333 2.18 23.99 24.41
CA LEU A 333 2.56 22.75 25.08
C LEU A 333 4.04 22.44 24.84
N GLY A 334 4.72 21.93 25.85
CA GLY A 334 6.12 21.52 25.79
C GLY A 334 6.32 20.01 25.62
N PHE A 335 5.27 19.28 25.24
CA PHE A 335 5.34 17.83 25.07
C PHE A 335 6.16 17.47 23.84
N LYS A 336 6.80 16.30 23.89
CA LYS A 336 7.53 15.75 22.74
C LYS A 336 6.62 14.69 22.12
N PRO A 337 6.20 14.83 20.85
CA PRO A 337 5.42 13.79 20.21
C PRO A 337 6.25 12.52 20.13
N GLN A 338 5.62 11.35 20.11
CA GLN A 338 6.32 10.10 19.81
C GLN A 338 5.57 9.32 18.74
N ILE A 339 6.30 8.88 17.71
CA ILE A 339 5.74 8.02 16.66
C ILE A 339 6.50 6.69 16.65
N LEU A 340 5.78 5.58 16.78
CA LEU A 340 6.35 4.24 16.68
C LEU A 340 5.81 3.55 15.43
N VAL A 341 6.71 3.22 14.50
CA VAL A 341 6.42 2.30 13.40
C VAL A 341 6.71 0.89 13.88
N VAL A 342 5.67 0.10 14.11
CA VAL A 342 5.76 -1.23 14.69
C VAL A 342 5.72 -2.28 13.60
N THR A 343 6.78 -3.09 13.56
CA THR A 343 7.01 -4.11 12.52
C THR A 343 7.62 -5.37 13.13
N ARG A 344 7.86 -6.40 12.30
CA ARG A 344 8.47 -7.64 12.76
C ARG A 344 9.98 -7.50 12.93
N LEU A 345 10.51 -8.06 14.02
CA LEU A 345 11.94 -8.32 14.18
C LEU A 345 12.32 -9.61 13.45
N ILE A 346 13.28 -9.52 12.52
CA ILE A 346 13.75 -10.65 11.71
C ILE A 346 15.23 -10.91 12.03
N PRO A 347 15.55 -11.91 12.87
CA PRO A 347 16.94 -12.24 13.20
C PRO A 347 17.81 -12.60 11.98
N GLU A 348 17.24 -13.25 10.95
CA GLU A 348 17.93 -13.48 9.68
C GLU A 348 17.82 -12.27 8.73
N ALA A 349 18.30 -11.10 9.15
CA ALA A 349 18.10 -9.81 8.49
C ALA A 349 18.87 -9.62 7.16
N ARG A 350 19.69 -10.59 6.71
CA ARG A 350 20.43 -10.56 5.42
C ARG A 350 21.25 -9.28 5.17
N GLY A 351 21.84 -8.70 6.22
CA GLY A 351 22.65 -7.47 6.12
C GLY A 351 21.87 -6.18 6.31
N THR A 352 20.54 -6.25 6.45
CA THR A 352 19.69 -5.11 6.83
C THR A 352 19.68 -4.91 8.35
N LYS A 353 19.08 -3.81 8.83
CA LYS A 353 18.86 -3.54 10.26
C LYS A 353 17.57 -4.17 10.83
N CYS A 354 16.93 -5.09 10.10
CA CYS A 354 15.66 -5.70 10.52
C CYS A 354 15.77 -6.59 11.78
N ASP A 355 16.97 -6.89 12.25
CA ASP A 355 17.27 -7.57 13.51
C ASP A 355 17.39 -6.62 14.72
N GLN A 356 17.43 -5.31 14.49
CA GLN A 356 17.51 -4.29 15.53
C GLN A 356 16.12 -3.96 16.08
N GLU A 357 15.92 -4.17 17.38
CA GLU A 357 14.65 -3.91 18.06
C GLU A 357 14.18 -2.45 17.92
N LEU A 358 15.10 -1.48 17.99
CA LEU A 358 14.76 -0.07 17.90
C LEU A 358 15.70 0.64 16.92
N GLU A 359 15.13 1.43 16.01
CA GLU A 359 15.88 2.22 15.04
C GLU A 359 15.26 3.61 14.92
N ALA A 360 16.06 4.67 15.05
CA ALA A 360 15.58 6.05 14.84
C ALA A 360 15.31 6.31 13.34
N ILE A 361 14.22 7.01 13.03
CA ILE A 361 13.86 7.34 11.66
C ILE A 361 14.64 8.59 11.20
N GLU A 362 15.35 8.48 10.09
CA GLU A 362 16.13 9.56 9.48
C GLU A 362 15.22 10.75 9.10
N GLY A 363 15.67 11.96 9.43
CA GLY A 363 14.89 13.19 9.24
C GLY A 363 13.89 13.48 10.35
N THR A 364 13.89 12.71 11.45
CA THR A 364 13.00 12.90 12.60
C THR A 364 13.78 12.97 13.91
N LYS A 365 13.17 13.51 14.97
CA LYS A 365 13.75 13.64 16.31
C LYS A 365 13.14 12.70 17.34
N HIS A 366 11.89 12.28 17.15
CA HIS A 366 11.10 11.55 18.13
C HIS A 366 10.42 10.31 17.56
N SER A 367 10.69 9.96 16.30
CA SER A 367 10.07 8.84 15.61
C SER A 367 11.04 7.66 15.47
N HIS A 368 10.54 6.46 15.75
CA HIS A 368 11.34 5.23 15.78
C HIS A 368 10.60 4.06 15.13
N ILE A 369 11.36 3.15 14.53
CA ILE A 369 10.91 1.81 14.16
C ILE A 369 11.09 0.91 15.38
N LEU A 370 10.02 0.26 15.83
CA LEU A 370 10.01 -0.73 16.90
C LEU A 370 9.74 -2.12 16.30
N ARG A 371 10.69 -3.03 16.45
CA ARG A 371 10.61 -4.39 15.92
C ARG A 371 10.29 -5.38 17.02
N VAL A 372 9.23 -6.17 16.80
CA VAL A 372 8.78 -7.20 17.74
C VAL A 372 8.91 -8.58 17.08
N PRO A 373 9.58 -9.56 17.71
CA PRO A 373 9.76 -10.87 17.09
C PRO A 373 8.43 -11.63 17.04
N PHE A 374 8.30 -12.52 16.06
CA PHE A 374 7.32 -13.58 16.14
C PHE A 374 7.82 -14.68 17.06
N VAL A 375 6.95 -15.13 17.95
CA VAL A 375 7.23 -16.18 18.93
C VAL A 375 6.29 -17.34 18.68
N THR A 376 6.87 -18.54 18.63
CA THR A 376 6.17 -19.82 18.53
C THR A 376 6.44 -20.63 19.80
N ASP A 377 5.78 -21.79 19.94
CA ASP A 377 6.06 -22.73 21.04
C ASP A 377 7.52 -23.21 21.07
N LYS A 378 8.22 -23.15 19.92
CA LYS A 378 9.65 -23.49 19.76
C LYS A 378 10.60 -22.30 20.00
N GLY A 379 10.07 -21.13 20.36
CA GLY A 379 10.83 -19.89 20.56
C GLY A 379 10.68 -18.87 19.42
N THR A 380 11.63 -17.93 19.34
CA THR A 380 11.60 -16.83 18.36
C THR A 380 11.81 -17.34 16.94
N LEU A 381 10.90 -17.00 16.03
CA LEU A 381 10.96 -17.36 14.61
C LEU A 381 11.98 -16.48 13.87
N ARG A 382 13.06 -17.08 13.39
CA ARG A 382 14.25 -16.36 12.90
C ARG A 382 14.15 -15.92 11.43
N GLN A 383 13.54 -16.76 10.60
CA GLN A 383 13.44 -16.58 9.16
C GLN A 383 12.32 -15.62 8.76
N TRP A 384 12.47 -14.97 7.62
CA TRP A 384 11.37 -14.21 7.00
C TRP A 384 10.16 -15.11 6.70
N VAL A 385 8.97 -14.52 6.76
CA VAL A 385 7.68 -15.15 6.51
C VAL A 385 6.94 -14.27 5.51
N SER A 386 6.35 -14.90 4.48
CA SER A 386 5.50 -14.24 3.50
C SER A 386 4.31 -13.56 4.17
N ARG A 387 3.87 -12.43 3.66
CA ARG A 387 2.64 -11.75 4.10
C ARG A 387 1.40 -12.64 4.03
N PHE A 388 1.40 -13.65 3.15
CA PHE A 388 0.32 -14.64 3.06
C PHE A 388 0.35 -15.69 4.20
N ASP A 389 1.50 -15.91 4.83
CA ASP A 389 1.69 -16.98 5.82
C ASP A 389 1.72 -16.43 7.27
N ILE A 390 1.40 -15.15 7.45
CA ILE A 390 1.70 -14.39 8.67
C ILE A 390 0.63 -14.54 9.78
N TYR A 391 -0.58 -14.93 9.40
CA TYR A 391 -1.78 -14.90 10.24
C TYR A 391 -1.68 -15.63 11.60
N PRO A 392 -1.00 -16.79 11.72
CA PRO A 392 -0.86 -17.48 13.01
C PRO A 392 -0.14 -16.68 14.10
N TYR A 393 0.71 -15.73 13.70
CA TYR A 393 1.58 -15.01 14.64
C TYR A 393 0.96 -13.69 15.14
N LEU A 394 -0.06 -13.17 14.44
CA LEU A 394 -0.54 -11.80 14.64
C LEU A 394 -1.18 -11.56 16.01
N GLU A 395 -1.90 -12.53 16.58
CA GLU A 395 -2.50 -12.39 17.91
C GLU A 395 -1.42 -12.24 18.99
N ARG A 396 -0.43 -13.13 18.99
CA ARG A 396 0.67 -13.08 19.95
C ARG A 396 1.53 -11.83 19.73
N PHE A 397 1.85 -11.51 18.48
CA PHE A 397 2.56 -10.29 18.13
C PHE A 397 1.84 -9.05 18.67
N THR A 398 0.53 -8.97 18.56
CA THR A 398 -0.26 -7.84 19.11
C THR A 398 -0.06 -7.71 20.61
N GLN A 399 -0.08 -8.83 21.36
CA GLN A 399 0.11 -8.82 22.82
C GLN A 399 1.52 -8.33 23.20
N ASP A 400 2.54 -8.84 22.53
CA ASP A 400 3.94 -8.50 22.78
C ASP A 400 4.21 -7.03 22.39
N ALA A 401 3.70 -6.59 21.23
CA ALA A 401 3.79 -5.21 20.77
C ALA A 401 3.07 -4.24 21.71
N THR A 402 1.85 -4.57 22.17
CA THR A 402 1.10 -3.75 23.14
C THR A 402 1.95 -3.49 24.38
N SER A 403 2.57 -4.54 24.92
CA SER A 403 3.37 -4.45 26.14
C SER A 403 4.59 -3.55 25.96
N LYS A 404 5.30 -3.68 24.82
CA LYS A 404 6.46 -2.83 24.51
C LYS A 404 6.09 -1.37 24.26
N ILE A 405 4.98 -1.11 23.55
CA ILE A 405 4.49 0.25 23.27
C ILE A 405 4.09 0.95 24.56
N LEU A 406 3.28 0.31 25.41
CA LEU A 406 2.87 0.91 26.69
C LEU A 406 4.07 1.18 27.60
N LYS A 407 5.08 0.30 27.59
CA LYS A 407 6.34 0.54 28.32
C LYS A 407 7.10 1.75 27.75
N ARG A 408 7.12 1.93 26.43
CA ARG A 408 7.86 3.01 25.78
C ARG A 408 7.19 4.37 25.93
N PHE A 409 5.87 4.40 25.82
CA PHE A 409 5.06 5.62 25.93
C PHE A 409 4.70 5.96 27.37
N GLU A 410 4.77 5.01 28.31
CA GLU A 410 4.31 5.18 29.71
C GLU A 410 2.82 5.56 29.83
N CYS A 411 2.09 5.55 28.73
CA CYS A 411 0.66 5.76 28.63
C CYS A 411 0.12 5.04 27.37
N LYS A 412 -1.19 5.16 27.13
CA LYS A 412 -1.79 4.65 25.89
C LYS A 412 -1.42 5.55 24.71
N PRO A 413 -1.36 5.02 23.48
CA PRO A 413 -1.30 5.85 22.29
C PRO A 413 -2.60 6.65 22.12
N ASP A 414 -2.49 7.80 21.46
CA ASP A 414 -3.64 8.66 21.14
C ASP A 414 -4.28 8.26 19.80
N LEU A 415 -3.46 7.74 18.88
CA LEU A 415 -3.87 7.30 17.55
C LEU A 415 -3.13 6.03 17.13
N ILE A 416 -3.86 5.07 16.56
CA ILE A 416 -3.31 3.84 15.98
C ILE A 416 -3.67 3.79 14.50
N ILE A 417 -2.68 3.50 13.65
CA ILE A 417 -2.84 3.39 12.20
C ILE A 417 -2.42 1.99 11.76
N GLY A 418 -3.35 1.24 11.17
CA GLY A 418 -3.03 -0.01 10.49
C GLY A 418 -2.61 0.21 9.04
N ASN A 419 -1.66 -0.60 8.54
CA ASN A 419 -1.31 -0.63 7.12
C ASN A 419 -1.34 -2.06 6.60
N TYR A 420 -2.01 -2.26 5.46
CA TYR A 420 -2.26 -3.57 4.84
C TYR A 420 -3.04 -4.53 5.76
N THR A 421 -3.42 -5.71 5.28
CA THR A 421 -4.31 -6.62 6.03
C THR A 421 -3.78 -6.99 7.42
N ASP A 422 -2.51 -7.36 7.52
CA ASP A 422 -1.88 -7.79 8.78
C ASP A 422 -1.73 -6.64 9.78
N GLY A 423 -1.24 -5.48 9.33
CA GLY A 423 -1.15 -4.28 10.16
C GLY A 423 -2.52 -3.75 10.57
N ASN A 424 -3.51 -3.80 9.68
CA ASN A 424 -4.90 -3.42 9.96
C ASN A 424 -5.53 -4.32 11.02
N LEU A 425 -5.30 -5.63 10.95
CA LEU A 425 -5.80 -6.55 11.97
C LEU A 425 -5.13 -6.31 13.34
N VAL A 426 -3.80 -6.19 13.38
CA VAL A 426 -3.05 -5.92 14.62
C VAL A 426 -3.48 -4.57 15.24
N ALA A 427 -3.63 -3.54 14.41
CA ALA A 427 -4.16 -2.24 14.82
C ALA A 427 -5.55 -2.36 15.44
N SER A 428 -6.43 -3.16 14.81
CA SER A 428 -7.81 -3.38 15.30
C SER A 428 -7.81 -4.05 16.67
N LEU A 429 -7.04 -5.13 16.84
CA LEU A 429 -6.94 -5.85 18.11
C LEU A 429 -6.40 -4.95 19.23
N MET A 430 -5.40 -4.11 18.93
CA MET A 430 -4.83 -3.17 19.91
C MET A 430 -5.79 -2.02 20.24
N ALA A 431 -6.39 -1.40 19.22
CA ALA A 431 -7.28 -0.26 19.38
C ALA A 431 -8.52 -0.65 20.20
N THR A 432 -9.12 -1.82 19.92
CA THR A 432 -10.21 -2.36 20.73
C THR A 432 -9.77 -2.61 22.18
N LYS A 433 -8.60 -3.23 22.39
CA LYS A 433 -8.10 -3.53 23.75
C LYS A 433 -7.82 -2.27 24.57
N LEU A 434 -7.27 -1.23 23.96
CA LEU A 434 -6.85 -0.01 24.65
C LEU A 434 -7.94 1.07 24.70
N GLY A 435 -8.95 0.98 23.83
CA GLY A 435 -9.95 2.02 23.62
C GLY A 435 -9.34 3.25 22.95
N VAL A 436 -8.60 3.07 21.86
CA VAL A 436 -7.87 4.14 21.15
C VAL A 436 -8.46 4.36 19.76
N THR A 437 -8.39 5.59 19.25
CA THR A 437 -8.89 5.92 17.91
C THR A 437 -8.06 5.19 16.86
N GLN A 438 -8.73 4.58 15.88
CA GLN A 438 -8.09 3.78 14.84
C GLN A 438 -8.34 4.34 13.44
N GLY A 439 -7.25 4.51 12.68
CA GLY A 439 -7.27 4.62 11.23
C GLY A 439 -6.73 3.34 10.57
N THR A 440 -7.15 3.06 9.33
CA THR A 440 -6.58 1.98 8.51
C THR A 440 -6.26 2.47 7.10
N ILE A 441 -5.22 1.89 6.50
CA ILE A 441 -4.78 2.13 5.13
C ILE A 441 -4.60 0.76 4.49
N ALA A 442 -5.39 0.41 3.48
CA ALA A 442 -5.27 -0.90 2.84
C ALA A 442 -3.98 -1.05 2.03
N HIS A 443 -3.56 0.01 1.32
CA HIS A 443 -2.53 -0.02 0.25
C HIS A 443 -2.93 -0.86 -0.96
N ALA A 444 -3.44 -2.08 -0.73
CA ALA A 444 -4.03 -2.94 -1.73
C ALA A 444 -4.99 -3.95 -1.07
N LEU A 445 -6.05 -4.33 -1.79
CA LEU A 445 -6.93 -5.43 -1.39
C LEU A 445 -6.81 -6.59 -2.38
N GLU A 446 -6.22 -7.70 -1.92
CA GLU A 446 -5.81 -8.81 -2.79
C GLU A 446 -6.99 -9.46 -3.52
N LYS A 447 -8.22 -9.40 -2.98
CA LYS A 447 -9.42 -9.93 -3.64
C LYS A 447 -9.64 -9.38 -5.05
N THR A 448 -9.25 -8.12 -5.30
CA THR A 448 -9.35 -7.48 -6.63
C THR A 448 -8.19 -7.80 -7.56
N LYS A 449 -7.06 -8.24 -7.00
CA LYS A 449 -5.85 -8.57 -7.76
C LYS A 449 -5.84 -10.03 -8.24
N TYR A 450 -6.56 -10.90 -7.56
CA TYR A 450 -6.72 -12.30 -7.94
C TYR A 450 -8.18 -12.55 -8.32
N GLU A 451 -8.43 -12.66 -9.62
CA GLU A 451 -9.78 -12.83 -10.17
C GLU A 451 -10.49 -14.07 -9.60
N ASP A 452 -11.75 -13.89 -9.21
CA ASP A 452 -12.60 -14.91 -8.58
C ASP A 452 -11.98 -15.58 -7.34
N SER A 453 -10.98 -14.95 -6.70
CA SER A 453 -10.28 -15.53 -5.56
C SER A 453 -11.15 -15.78 -4.33
N ASP A 454 -12.28 -15.08 -4.24
CA ASP A 454 -13.33 -15.33 -3.25
C ASP A 454 -14.10 -16.63 -3.57
N ALA A 455 -14.65 -16.77 -4.77
CA ALA A 455 -15.42 -17.95 -5.16
C ALA A 455 -14.54 -19.22 -5.29
N LYS A 456 -13.29 -19.07 -5.74
CA LYS A 456 -12.30 -20.14 -5.91
C LYS A 456 -11.32 -20.25 -4.74
N TRP A 457 -11.65 -19.66 -3.60
CA TRP A 457 -10.72 -19.55 -2.47
C TRP A 457 -10.12 -20.89 -2.05
N LYS A 458 -10.91 -21.98 -2.02
CA LYS A 458 -10.44 -23.33 -1.63
C LYS A 458 -9.23 -23.81 -2.45
N GLU A 459 -9.17 -23.48 -3.73
CA GLU A 459 -8.06 -23.85 -4.63
C GLU A 459 -6.80 -23.02 -4.35
N LEU A 460 -6.99 -21.78 -3.93
CA LEU A 460 -5.95 -20.78 -3.72
C LEU A 460 -5.42 -20.75 -2.28
N ASP A 461 -6.23 -21.21 -1.33
CA ASP A 461 -5.96 -21.15 0.11
C ASP A 461 -4.68 -21.87 0.53
N PRO A 462 -4.29 -23.03 -0.03
CA PRO A 462 -3.02 -23.68 0.33
C PRO A 462 -1.77 -22.84 0.02
N LYS A 463 -1.87 -21.85 -0.87
CA LYS A 463 -0.75 -21.00 -1.30
C LYS A 463 -0.83 -19.57 -0.75
N TYR A 464 -2.03 -18.98 -0.71
CA TYR A 464 -2.21 -17.56 -0.40
C TYR A 464 -2.97 -17.33 0.90
N HIS A 465 -3.60 -18.35 1.48
CA HIS A 465 -4.39 -18.26 2.71
C HIS A 465 -5.45 -17.14 2.68
N PHE A 466 -6.13 -16.99 1.53
CA PHE A 466 -7.14 -15.95 1.32
C PHE A 466 -8.32 -16.05 2.30
N SER A 467 -8.63 -17.23 2.83
CA SER A 467 -9.64 -17.35 3.88
C SER A 467 -9.27 -16.54 5.12
N CYS A 468 -8.00 -16.57 5.55
CA CYS A 468 -7.49 -15.74 6.65
C CYS A 468 -7.47 -14.27 6.25
N GLN A 469 -6.97 -13.97 5.04
CA GLN A 469 -6.82 -12.60 4.57
C GLN A 469 -8.15 -11.86 4.46
N PHE A 470 -9.12 -12.41 3.73
CA PHE A 470 -10.41 -11.74 3.51
C PHE A 470 -11.23 -11.61 4.79
N THR A 471 -11.09 -12.58 5.71
CA THR A 471 -11.70 -12.48 7.04
C THR A 471 -11.05 -11.35 7.87
N ALA A 472 -9.71 -11.23 7.83
CA ALA A 472 -8.99 -10.15 8.51
C ALA A 472 -9.31 -8.77 7.92
N ASP A 473 -9.42 -8.66 6.60
CA ASP A 473 -9.83 -7.46 5.90
C ASP A 473 -11.24 -7.03 6.33
N LEU A 474 -12.22 -7.93 6.31
CA LEU A 474 -13.59 -7.65 6.76
C LEU A 474 -13.66 -7.18 8.21
N ILE A 475 -12.89 -7.82 9.10
CA ILE A 475 -12.78 -7.42 10.50
C ILE A 475 -12.26 -5.98 10.59
N ALA A 476 -11.10 -5.71 10.00
CA ALA A 476 -10.46 -4.41 10.16
C ALA A 476 -11.24 -3.25 9.50
N MET A 477 -11.86 -3.48 8.34
CA MET A 477 -12.75 -2.53 7.66
C MET A 477 -13.91 -2.08 8.57
N ASN A 478 -14.41 -3.00 9.39
CA ASN A 478 -15.58 -2.76 10.23
C ASN A 478 -15.25 -2.30 11.66
N VAL A 479 -14.05 -2.62 12.20
CA VAL A 479 -13.59 -2.12 13.52
C VAL A 479 -13.18 -0.65 13.46
N THR A 480 -12.45 -0.27 12.40
CA THR A 480 -11.77 1.02 12.33
C THR A 480 -12.72 2.22 12.43
N ASP A 481 -12.26 3.29 13.08
CA ASP A 481 -13.02 4.53 13.22
C ASP A 481 -13.05 5.32 11.90
N PHE A 482 -11.95 5.28 11.14
CA PHE A 482 -11.87 5.82 9.79
C PHE A 482 -10.95 5.00 8.88
N ILE A 483 -11.13 5.13 7.57
CA ILE A 483 -10.33 4.52 6.51
C ILE A 483 -9.73 5.65 5.67
N ILE A 484 -8.43 5.57 5.42
CA ILE A 484 -7.74 6.45 4.49
C ILE A 484 -7.48 5.66 3.20
N THR A 485 -7.89 6.24 2.08
CA THR A 485 -7.51 5.79 0.74
C THR A 485 -6.70 6.87 0.02
N SER A 486 -5.92 6.45 -0.97
CA SER A 486 -5.14 7.40 -1.78
C SER A 486 -5.98 8.04 -2.89
N THR A 487 -7.06 7.36 -3.31
CA THR A 487 -7.92 7.75 -4.44
C THR A 487 -9.38 7.39 -4.17
N TYR A 488 -10.29 8.00 -4.93
CA TYR A 488 -11.69 7.60 -5.03
C TYR A 488 -11.81 6.21 -5.68
N GLN A 489 -10.99 5.93 -6.70
CA GLN A 489 -10.92 4.64 -7.38
C GLN A 489 -10.70 3.46 -6.41
N GLU A 490 -9.88 3.65 -5.37
CA GLU A 490 -9.67 2.62 -4.35
C GLU A 490 -10.98 2.27 -3.60
N ILE A 491 -11.86 3.24 -3.37
CA ILE A 491 -13.13 3.03 -2.67
C ILE A 491 -14.20 2.51 -3.62
N ALA A 492 -14.55 3.31 -4.62
CA ALA A 492 -15.72 3.15 -5.50
C ALA A 492 -15.34 3.04 -6.98
N GLY A 493 -14.06 2.91 -7.31
CA GLY A 493 -13.65 2.65 -8.67
C GLY A 493 -14.01 3.78 -9.63
N SER A 494 -14.37 3.39 -10.84
CA SER A 494 -14.79 4.26 -11.93
C SER A 494 -16.28 4.03 -12.22
N LYS A 495 -16.80 4.66 -13.27
CA LYS A 495 -18.15 4.36 -13.74
C LYS A 495 -18.25 2.92 -14.24
N GLU A 496 -17.21 2.41 -14.91
CA GLU A 496 -17.22 1.10 -15.57
C GLU A 496 -16.74 -0.04 -14.68
N ARG A 497 -15.77 0.22 -13.79
CA ARG A 497 -15.14 -0.80 -12.94
C ARG A 497 -15.37 -0.50 -11.45
N PRO A 498 -15.78 -1.49 -10.64
CA PRO A 498 -15.98 -1.31 -9.22
C PRO A 498 -14.65 -1.04 -8.48
N GLY A 499 -14.76 -0.35 -7.35
CA GLY A 499 -13.62 -0.06 -6.48
C GLY A 499 -13.09 -1.27 -5.73
N GLN A 500 -11.92 -1.12 -5.10
CA GLN A 500 -11.33 -2.20 -4.32
C GLN A 500 -12.19 -2.52 -3.09
N TYR A 501 -12.55 -1.50 -2.30
CA TYR A 501 -13.46 -1.68 -1.17
C TYR A 501 -14.86 -2.07 -1.62
N GLU A 502 -15.40 -1.45 -2.67
CA GLU A 502 -16.71 -1.81 -3.23
C GLU A 502 -16.84 -3.29 -3.58
N SER A 503 -15.77 -3.92 -4.07
CA SER A 503 -15.80 -5.35 -4.35
C SER A 503 -16.02 -6.23 -3.11
N HIS A 504 -15.86 -5.68 -1.90
CA HIS A 504 -16.11 -6.34 -0.61
C HIS A 504 -17.52 -6.06 -0.05
N THR A 505 -18.36 -5.28 -0.77
CA THR A 505 -19.74 -5.02 -0.37
C THR A 505 -20.56 -6.30 -0.33
N ALA A 506 -20.52 -7.11 -1.39
CA ALA A 506 -21.16 -8.42 -1.43
C ALA A 506 -20.28 -9.43 -2.18
N PHE A 507 -19.97 -10.55 -1.53
CA PHE A 507 -19.20 -11.65 -2.12
C PHE A 507 -19.42 -12.95 -1.35
N THR A 508 -18.86 -14.06 -1.84
CA THR A 508 -19.03 -15.36 -1.19
C THR A 508 -17.73 -16.17 -1.23
N MET A 509 -17.46 -16.89 -0.14
CA MET A 509 -16.44 -17.92 -0.04
C MET A 509 -17.16 -19.26 0.18
N PRO A 510 -17.53 -19.98 -0.90
CA PRO A 510 -18.38 -21.17 -0.80
C PRO A 510 -17.80 -22.20 0.17
N GLY A 511 -18.61 -22.69 1.11
CA GLY A 511 -18.19 -23.59 2.19
C GLY A 511 -17.57 -22.91 3.42
N LEU A 512 -17.53 -21.58 3.48
CA LEU A 512 -17.01 -20.82 4.63
C LEU A 512 -18.02 -19.76 5.11
N CYS A 513 -18.37 -18.80 4.26
CA CYS A 513 -19.40 -17.80 4.55
C CYS A 513 -19.86 -17.08 3.26
N ARG A 514 -21.04 -16.47 3.35
CA ARG A 514 -21.61 -15.54 2.36
C ARG A 514 -21.59 -14.14 2.97
N VAL A 515 -21.04 -13.17 2.28
CA VAL A 515 -20.97 -11.78 2.74
C VAL A 515 -22.00 -10.98 1.95
N VAL A 516 -23.12 -10.67 2.58
CA VAL A 516 -24.25 -10.00 1.93
C VAL A 516 -24.17 -8.48 2.07
N SER A 517 -23.53 -8.02 3.15
CA SER A 517 -23.16 -6.63 3.40
C SER A 517 -21.86 -6.59 4.18
N GLY A 518 -20.74 -6.52 3.47
CA GLY A 518 -19.39 -6.51 4.04
C GLY A 518 -18.86 -5.12 4.36
N ILE A 519 -19.08 -4.16 3.46
CA ILE A 519 -18.71 -2.76 3.59
C ILE A 519 -19.62 -1.90 2.71
N ASP A 520 -19.93 -0.68 3.15
CA ASP A 520 -20.67 0.31 2.39
C ASP A 520 -19.71 1.42 1.94
N VAL A 521 -19.59 1.66 0.64
CA VAL A 521 -18.72 2.73 0.09
C VAL A 521 -19.21 4.13 0.47
N PHE A 522 -20.47 4.26 0.89
CA PHE A 522 -21.05 5.49 1.40
C PHE A 522 -20.83 5.69 2.91
N ASP A 523 -20.17 4.75 3.59
CA ASP A 523 -19.88 4.89 5.02
C ASP A 523 -19.02 6.14 5.25
N PRO A 524 -19.43 7.05 6.13
CA PRO A 524 -18.70 8.28 6.42
C PRO A 524 -17.36 8.03 7.12
N LYS A 525 -16.91 6.78 7.30
CA LYS A 525 -15.54 6.45 7.70
C LYS A 525 -14.52 6.59 6.56
N PHE A 526 -14.94 6.55 5.29
CA PHE A 526 -14.03 6.65 4.15
C PHE A 526 -13.55 8.08 3.90
N ASN A 527 -12.23 8.25 3.81
CA ASN A 527 -11.58 9.53 3.56
C ASN A 527 -10.46 9.41 2.54
N ILE A 528 -10.44 10.32 1.56
CA ILE A 528 -9.34 10.42 0.60
C ILE A 528 -8.28 11.38 1.16
N ALA A 529 -7.13 10.84 1.52
CA ALA A 529 -5.94 11.59 1.84
C ALA A 529 -4.80 11.10 0.96
N ALA A 530 -4.66 11.74 -0.21
CA ALA A 530 -3.65 11.37 -1.18
C ALA A 530 -2.24 11.67 -0.64
N PRO A 531 -1.27 10.75 -0.80
CA PRO A 531 0.11 11.01 -0.45
C PRO A 531 0.75 12.03 -1.41
N GLY A 532 1.92 12.54 -1.03
CA GLY A 532 2.74 13.40 -1.88
C GLY A 532 4.05 12.75 -2.31
N ALA A 533 4.92 13.56 -2.93
CA ALA A 533 6.34 13.23 -3.05
C ALA A 533 7.14 14.07 -2.05
N ASP A 534 8.30 13.58 -1.63
CA ASP A 534 9.23 14.29 -0.76
C ASP A 534 9.72 15.58 -1.46
N GLN A 535 9.26 16.73 -0.99
CA GLN A 535 9.55 18.03 -1.61
C GLN A 535 11.00 18.49 -1.41
N SER A 536 11.76 17.83 -0.53
CA SER A 536 13.22 18.04 -0.45
C SER A 536 13.96 17.34 -1.60
N VAL A 537 13.33 16.34 -2.23
CA VAL A 537 13.87 15.53 -3.32
C VAL A 537 13.29 15.99 -4.66
N TYR A 538 11.97 16.11 -4.75
CA TYR A 538 11.21 16.46 -5.95
C TYR A 538 10.66 17.88 -5.81
N PHE A 539 11.33 18.83 -6.46
CA PHE A 539 11.01 20.26 -6.43
C PHE A 539 11.10 20.86 -7.84
N PRO A 540 10.51 22.04 -8.08
CA PRO A 540 10.43 22.63 -9.41
C PRO A 540 11.78 22.81 -10.09
N TYR A 541 11.88 22.48 -11.38
CA TYR A 541 13.10 22.65 -12.17
C TYR A 541 13.61 24.12 -12.22
N THR A 542 12.73 25.08 -11.99
CA THR A 542 13.00 26.53 -11.97
C THR A 542 13.81 26.99 -10.75
N GLU A 543 13.88 26.19 -9.69
CA GLU A 543 14.63 26.50 -8.46
C GLU A 543 16.13 26.23 -8.64
N LYS A 544 16.77 27.01 -9.51
CA LYS A 544 18.17 26.86 -9.93
C LYS A 544 19.16 26.80 -8.76
N GLN A 545 18.87 27.48 -7.66
CA GLN A 545 19.72 27.60 -6.48
C GLN A 545 19.88 26.30 -5.68
N ILE A 546 18.93 25.37 -5.77
CA ILE A 546 18.96 24.09 -5.06
C ILE A 546 19.08 22.87 -6.00
N ARG A 547 19.34 23.10 -7.30
CA ARG A 547 19.57 22.02 -8.28
C ARG A 547 20.76 21.15 -7.89
N LEU A 548 20.65 19.85 -8.09
CA LEU A 548 21.68 18.88 -7.72
C LEU A 548 22.72 18.74 -8.84
N THR A 549 23.41 19.84 -9.15
CA THR A 549 24.34 19.95 -10.30
C THR A 549 25.48 18.93 -10.29
N LYS A 550 25.81 18.38 -9.12
CA LYS A 550 26.76 17.25 -8.98
C LYS A 550 26.39 16.03 -9.81
N PHE A 551 25.10 15.83 -10.13
CA PHE A 551 24.63 14.71 -10.95
C PHE A 551 24.58 15.05 -12.45
N HIS A 552 24.81 16.30 -12.86
CA HIS A 552 24.72 16.68 -14.28
C HIS A 552 25.69 15.89 -15.17
N PRO A 553 26.96 15.66 -14.81
CA PRO A 553 27.86 14.87 -15.65
C PRO A 553 27.37 13.44 -15.87
N SER A 554 26.90 12.76 -14.81
CA SER A 554 26.40 11.39 -14.91
C SER A 554 25.06 11.32 -15.64
N ILE A 555 24.19 12.32 -15.50
CA ILE A 555 22.94 12.41 -16.27
C ILE A 555 23.21 12.67 -17.75
N GLN A 556 24.18 13.54 -18.09
CA GLN A 556 24.58 13.77 -19.47
C GLN A 556 25.15 12.51 -20.11
N GLU A 557 25.97 11.75 -19.37
CA GLU A 557 26.43 10.43 -19.82
C GLU A 557 25.25 9.47 -20.01
N LEU A 558 24.35 9.41 -19.03
CA LEU A 558 23.17 8.54 -19.06
C LEU A 558 22.24 8.83 -20.25
N LEU A 559 22.09 10.09 -20.65
CA LEU A 559 21.21 10.49 -21.75
C LEU A 559 21.89 10.45 -23.13
N TYR A 560 23.14 10.91 -23.22
CA TYR A 560 23.75 11.29 -24.50
C TYR A 560 25.01 10.52 -24.89
N ASN A 561 25.46 9.55 -24.08
CA ASN A 561 26.59 8.68 -24.46
C ASN A 561 26.19 7.79 -25.64
N GLU A 562 26.96 7.81 -26.73
CA GLU A 562 26.65 7.05 -27.96
C GLU A 562 26.90 5.53 -27.85
N LYS A 563 27.61 5.09 -26.79
CA LYS A 563 27.95 3.69 -26.59
C LYS A 563 26.94 3.02 -25.66
N ASP A 564 26.52 1.82 -26.03
CA ASP A 564 25.73 0.96 -25.17
C ASP A 564 26.62 0.42 -24.03
N ASN A 565 26.06 0.32 -22.83
CA ASN A 565 26.73 -0.25 -21.66
C ASN A 565 25.70 -0.92 -20.73
N GLN A 566 26.07 -1.16 -19.47
CA GLN A 566 25.18 -1.81 -18.51
C GLN A 566 24.08 -0.90 -17.94
N GLU A 567 24.22 0.43 -18.08
CA GLU A 567 23.24 1.43 -17.61
C GLU A 567 22.31 1.93 -18.71
N HIS A 568 22.72 1.91 -19.98
CA HIS A 568 21.92 2.44 -21.09
C HIS A 568 22.21 1.79 -22.45
N MET A 569 21.20 1.78 -23.32
CA MET A 569 21.20 1.27 -24.68
C MET A 569 20.51 2.25 -25.65
N GLY A 570 20.98 2.33 -26.89
CA GLY A 570 20.53 3.31 -27.89
C GLY A 570 21.23 4.66 -27.69
N TYR A 571 20.92 5.65 -28.52
CA TYR A 571 21.49 7.00 -28.38
C TYR A 571 20.56 8.05 -28.99
N LEU A 572 20.75 9.30 -28.59
CA LEU A 572 20.01 10.47 -29.11
C LEU A 572 20.93 11.26 -30.04
N ALA A 573 20.60 11.28 -31.34
CA ALA A 573 21.40 11.95 -32.37
C ALA A 573 21.23 13.47 -32.31
N GLU A 574 20.01 13.95 -32.09
CA GLU A 574 19.66 15.37 -32.00
C GLU A 574 19.39 15.72 -30.52
N ARG A 575 20.37 16.30 -29.83
CA ARG A 575 20.33 16.50 -28.36
C ARG A 575 19.44 17.67 -27.94
N GLU A 576 19.16 18.57 -28.87
CA GLU A 576 18.37 19.79 -28.68
C GLU A 576 16.86 19.52 -28.70
N LYS A 577 16.45 18.35 -29.19
CA LYS A 577 15.04 17.97 -29.23
C LYS A 577 14.50 17.75 -27.81
N PRO A 578 13.24 18.18 -27.55
CA PRO A 578 12.54 17.81 -26.33
C PRO A 578 12.52 16.30 -26.11
N ILE A 579 12.50 15.90 -24.84
CA ILE A 579 12.46 14.48 -24.46
C ILE A 579 11.05 14.09 -23.99
N ILE A 580 10.50 13.04 -24.59
CA ILE A 580 9.40 12.26 -24.04
C ILE A 580 10.02 11.27 -23.05
N PHE A 581 9.70 11.41 -21.77
CA PHE A 581 10.29 10.63 -20.69
C PHE A 581 9.25 9.72 -20.04
N SER A 582 9.63 8.47 -19.77
CA SER A 582 8.83 7.56 -18.94
C SER A 582 9.75 6.72 -18.06
N MET A 583 9.34 6.51 -16.81
CA MET A 583 10.07 5.71 -15.82
C MET A 583 9.08 4.83 -15.07
N ALA A 584 9.28 3.51 -15.16
CA ALA A 584 8.48 2.53 -14.44
C ALA A 584 9.19 1.18 -14.38
N ARG A 585 8.62 0.23 -13.63
CA ARG A 585 8.98 -1.18 -13.79
C ARG A 585 8.56 -1.66 -15.19
N LEU A 586 9.27 -2.66 -15.71
CA LEU A 586 8.97 -3.25 -17.01
C LEU A 586 8.07 -4.47 -16.82
N ASP A 587 6.75 -4.23 -16.83
CA ASP A 587 5.71 -5.25 -16.76
C ASP A 587 4.57 -4.93 -17.74
N THR A 588 3.70 -5.92 -17.99
CA THR A 588 2.63 -5.82 -19.00
C THR A 588 1.66 -4.67 -18.70
N VAL A 589 1.35 -4.47 -17.41
CA VAL A 589 0.37 -3.48 -16.96
C VAL A 589 0.94 -2.07 -17.11
N LYS A 590 2.22 -1.85 -16.82
CA LYS A 590 2.88 -0.56 -17.02
C LYS A 590 2.98 -0.15 -18.49
N ASN A 591 2.90 -1.10 -19.42
CA ASN A 591 2.73 -0.88 -20.86
C ASN A 591 3.78 0.07 -21.47
N ILE A 592 5.01 -0.02 -20.96
CA ILE A 592 6.14 0.78 -21.45
C ILE A 592 6.45 0.44 -22.92
N THR A 593 6.36 -0.84 -23.28
CA THR A 593 6.52 -1.26 -24.68
C THR A 593 5.41 -0.74 -25.58
N GLY A 594 4.19 -0.53 -25.06
CA GLY A 594 3.10 0.12 -25.80
C GLY A 594 3.45 1.53 -26.20
N LEU A 595 3.98 2.36 -25.28
CA LEU A 595 4.44 3.71 -25.60
C LEU A 595 5.54 3.72 -26.68
N VAL A 596 6.49 2.78 -26.60
CA VAL A 596 7.55 2.63 -27.60
C VAL A 596 6.98 2.25 -28.97
N GLU A 597 5.97 1.38 -29.00
CA GLU A 597 5.26 1.03 -30.22
C GLU A 597 4.54 2.25 -30.82
N TRP A 598 3.80 3.02 -30.00
CA TRP A 598 3.05 4.18 -30.48
C TRP A 598 3.99 5.24 -31.05
N TYR A 599 5.08 5.55 -30.33
CA TYR A 599 6.14 6.45 -30.81
C TYR A 599 6.82 5.93 -32.08
N GLY A 600 7.07 4.63 -32.19
CA GLY A 600 7.68 4.02 -33.37
C GLY A 600 6.81 4.12 -34.63
N LYS A 601 5.48 4.01 -34.48
CA LYS A 601 4.52 4.16 -35.59
C LYS A 601 4.42 5.59 -36.10
N ASP A 602 4.42 6.57 -35.20
CA ASP A 602 4.22 7.96 -35.58
C ASP A 602 5.52 8.63 -36.05
N LYS A 603 5.56 9.05 -37.32
CA LYS A 603 6.72 9.75 -37.89
C LYS A 603 6.83 11.19 -37.40
N ARG A 604 5.69 11.88 -37.24
CA ARG A 604 5.62 13.28 -36.82
C ARG A 604 6.23 13.43 -35.42
N LEU A 605 5.84 12.59 -34.47
CA LEU A 605 6.33 12.63 -33.10
C LEU A 605 7.84 12.37 -33.01
N ARG A 606 8.35 11.41 -33.81
CA ARG A 606 9.79 11.12 -33.93
C ARG A 606 10.62 12.25 -34.55
N GLU A 607 10.00 13.13 -35.32
CA GLU A 607 10.65 14.31 -35.87
C GLU A 607 10.68 15.45 -34.85
N MET A 608 9.70 15.50 -33.94
CA MET A 608 9.54 16.58 -32.96
C MET A 608 10.31 16.34 -31.65
N ALA A 609 10.41 15.09 -31.19
CA ALA A 609 10.96 14.78 -29.86
C ALA A 609 11.75 13.46 -29.86
N ASN A 610 12.65 13.31 -28.88
CA ASN A 610 13.33 12.06 -28.54
C ASN A 610 12.52 11.24 -27.54
N LEU A 611 12.67 9.92 -27.53
CA LEU A 611 12.06 9.04 -26.51
C LEU A 611 13.12 8.48 -25.56
N VAL A 612 12.93 8.70 -24.25
CA VAL A 612 13.78 8.17 -23.18
C VAL A 612 12.94 7.33 -22.23
N ILE A 613 13.32 6.07 -22.05
CA ILE A 613 12.63 5.11 -21.18
C ILE A 613 13.59 4.62 -20.10
N VAL A 614 13.19 4.69 -18.84
CA VAL A 614 13.86 4.04 -17.71
C VAL A 614 13.01 2.85 -17.25
N ALA A 615 13.41 1.62 -17.60
CA ALA A 615 12.64 0.44 -17.23
C ALA A 615 13.46 -0.86 -17.30
N GLY A 616 13.36 -1.70 -16.28
CA GLY A 616 13.87 -3.08 -16.27
C GLY A 616 15.36 -3.25 -16.62
N PHE A 617 15.70 -4.44 -17.13
CA PHE A 617 17.03 -4.79 -17.63
C PHE A 617 17.07 -4.88 -19.15
N PHE A 618 18.24 -4.78 -19.77
CA PHE A 618 18.38 -4.96 -21.22
C PHE A 618 18.41 -6.43 -21.67
N ASP A 619 18.82 -7.33 -20.78
CA ASP A 619 19.01 -8.74 -21.06
C ASP A 619 18.02 -9.59 -20.26
N MET A 620 17.28 -10.45 -20.96
CA MET A 620 16.34 -11.41 -20.38
C MET A 620 16.99 -12.33 -19.34
N SER A 621 18.29 -12.62 -19.48
CA SER A 621 19.03 -13.50 -18.56
C SER A 621 19.16 -12.93 -17.13
N LYS A 622 19.06 -11.60 -16.99
CA LYS A 622 19.18 -10.90 -15.71
C LYS A 622 17.87 -10.83 -14.92
N SER A 623 16.75 -11.06 -15.59
CA SER A 623 15.45 -11.13 -14.90
C SER A 623 15.13 -12.56 -14.48
N ASN A 624 14.42 -12.71 -13.37
CA ASN A 624 13.76 -13.97 -12.99
C ASN A 624 12.25 -13.90 -13.21
N ASP A 625 11.72 -12.73 -13.56
CA ASP A 625 10.31 -12.49 -13.82
C ASP A 625 9.95 -12.83 -15.27
N ARG A 626 8.79 -13.48 -15.48
CA ARG A 626 8.38 -13.95 -16.80
C ARG A 626 7.82 -12.81 -17.66
N GLU A 627 7.10 -11.88 -17.06
CA GLU A 627 6.53 -10.73 -17.76
C GLU A 627 7.64 -9.78 -18.19
N GLU A 628 8.57 -9.46 -17.30
CA GLU A 628 9.71 -8.62 -17.61
C GLU A 628 10.55 -9.22 -18.74
N LYS A 629 10.80 -10.54 -18.76
CA LYS A 629 11.47 -11.21 -19.89
C LYS A 629 10.74 -11.03 -21.21
N ALA A 630 9.41 -11.19 -21.20
CA ALA A 630 8.59 -11.03 -22.39
C ALA A 630 8.61 -9.58 -22.89
N GLU A 631 8.52 -8.62 -21.99
CA GLU A 631 8.57 -7.19 -22.29
C GLU A 631 9.96 -6.74 -22.75
N ILE A 632 11.05 -7.30 -22.19
CA ILE A 632 12.43 -7.08 -22.69
C ILE A 632 12.54 -7.54 -24.15
N LYS A 633 12.06 -8.74 -24.46
CA LYS A 633 12.08 -9.25 -25.83
C LYS A 633 11.29 -8.33 -26.77
N LYS A 634 10.06 -7.97 -26.37
CA LYS A 634 9.21 -7.06 -27.13
C LYS A 634 9.87 -5.70 -27.35
N MET A 635 10.56 -5.16 -26.34
CA MET A 635 11.30 -3.90 -26.44
C MET A 635 12.36 -3.97 -27.55
N HIS A 636 13.18 -5.03 -27.58
CA HIS A 636 14.17 -5.25 -28.65
C HIS A 636 13.51 -5.36 -30.03
N ASP A 637 12.45 -6.17 -30.15
CA ASP A 637 11.71 -6.36 -31.40
C ASP A 637 11.17 -5.01 -31.94
N LEU A 638 10.66 -4.14 -31.05
CA LEU A 638 10.14 -2.82 -31.41
C LEU A 638 11.24 -1.85 -31.84
N ILE A 639 12.38 -1.83 -31.15
CA ILE A 639 13.54 -1.00 -31.49
C ILE A 639 14.03 -1.32 -32.90
N GLU A 640 14.13 -2.62 -33.24
CA GLU A 640 14.53 -3.08 -34.56
C GLU A 640 13.46 -2.78 -35.62
N LYS A 641 12.21 -3.18 -35.36
CA LYS A 641 11.07 -3.00 -36.28
C LYS A 641 10.88 -1.55 -36.72
N TYR A 642 10.96 -0.60 -35.78
CA TYR A 642 10.74 0.82 -36.06
C TYR A 642 12.02 1.62 -36.30
N LYS A 643 13.19 0.96 -36.30
CA LYS A 643 14.52 1.57 -36.51
C LYS A 643 14.75 2.78 -35.61
N LEU A 644 14.60 2.59 -34.30
CA LEU A 644 14.58 3.69 -33.32
C LEU A 644 15.97 4.26 -32.96
N LYS A 645 17.04 3.69 -33.52
CA LYS A 645 18.42 4.14 -33.28
C LYS A 645 18.59 5.63 -33.62
N GLY A 646 19.21 6.40 -32.74
CA GLY A 646 19.39 7.85 -32.88
C GLY A 646 18.21 8.71 -32.39
N LYS A 647 17.07 8.10 -32.04
CA LYS A 647 15.86 8.81 -31.55
C LYS A 647 15.32 8.24 -30.24
N PHE A 648 15.99 7.22 -29.70
CA PHE A 648 15.52 6.43 -28.57
C PHE A 648 16.68 6.07 -27.65
N ARG A 649 16.41 6.15 -26.35
CA ARG A 649 17.33 5.81 -25.27
C ARG A 649 16.61 4.96 -24.24
N TRP A 650 17.10 3.75 -24.02
CA TRP A 650 16.63 2.85 -22.98
C TRP A 650 17.65 2.82 -21.84
N ILE A 651 17.23 3.16 -20.64
CA ILE A 651 18.03 3.23 -19.42
C ILE A 651 17.56 2.12 -18.47
N ALA A 652 18.51 1.46 -17.82
CA ALA A 652 18.23 0.42 -16.83
C ALA A 652 17.56 1.01 -15.58
N ALA A 653 16.85 0.19 -14.83
CA ALA A 653 16.18 0.61 -13.59
C ALA A 653 17.11 1.40 -12.66
N GLN A 654 16.61 2.52 -12.13
CA GLN A 654 17.37 3.47 -11.31
C GLN A 654 16.93 3.40 -9.85
N THR A 655 17.89 3.33 -8.91
CA THR A 655 17.61 3.18 -7.47
C THR A 655 17.93 4.43 -6.64
N ASP A 656 18.74 5.37 -7.16
CA ASP A 656 19.06 6.62 -6.46
C ASP A 656 17.99 7.69 -6.72
N ARG A 657 17.13 7.91 -5.73
CA ARG A 657 16.04 8.89 -5.80
C ARG A 657 16.52 10.33 -6.04
N TYR A 658 17.71 10.72 -5.57
CA TYR A 658 18.24 12.06 -5.76
C TYR A 658 18.73 12.28 -7.20
N ARG A 659 19.38 11.26 -7.78
CA ARG A 659 19.73 11.28 -9.21
C ARG A 659 18.47 11.27 -10.08
N ASN A 660 17.47 10.48 -9.73
CA ASN A 660 16.20 10.40 -10.45
C ASN A 660 15.43 11.73 -10.43
N SER A 661 15.40 12.41 -9.28
CA SER A 661 14.73 13.72 -9.19
C SER A 661 15.42 14.77 -10.04
N GLU A 662 16.76 14.76 -10.08
CA GLU A 662 17.51 15.66 -10.96
C GLU A 662 17.33 15.29 -12.43
N LEU A 663 17.18 14.01 -12.76
CA LEU A 663 16.85 13.55 -14.11
C LEU A 663 15.51 14.16 -14.58
N TYR A 664 14.43 14.08 -13.78
CA TYR A 664 13.16 14.74 -14.13
C TYR A 664 13.33 16.23 -14.43
N ARG A 665 14.11 16.95 -13.61
CA ARG A 665 14.39 18.39 -13.81
C ARG A 665 15.23 18.66 -15.06
N CYS A 666 16.22 17.81 -15.36
CA CYS A 666 16.99 17.88 -16.59
C CYS A 666 16.11 17.62 -17.83
N ILE A 667 15.13 16.73 -17.75
CA ILE A 667 14.13 16.54 -18.82
C ILE A 667 13.28 17.81 -18.98
N ALA A 668 12.85 18.44 -17.87
CA ALA A 668 12.12 19.70 -17.92
C ALA A 668 12.94 20.84 -18.56
N ASP A 669 14.26 20.88 -18.35
CA ASP A 669 15.16 21.83 -19.02
C ASP A 669 15.13 21.70 -20.55
N THR A 670 14.86 20.49 -21.09
CA THR A 670 14.69 20.25 -22.54
C THR A 670 13.31 20.63 -23.08
N LYS A 671 12.42 21.19 -22.24
CA LYS A 671 10.98 21.37 -22.54
C LYS A 671 10.30 20.05 -22.95
N GLY A 672 10.76 18.95 -22.35
CA GLY A 672 10.20 17.62 -22.53
C GLY A 672 8.86 17.41 -21.81
N VAL A 673 8.38 16.18 -21.81
CA VAL A 673 7.14 15.77 -21.12
C VAL A 673 7.33 14.42 -20.44
N PHE A 674 6.56 14.15 -19.38
CA PHE A 674 6.44 12.82 -18.80
C PHE A 674 5.25 12.06 -19.40
N VAL A 675 5.39 10.77 -19.67
CA VAL A 675 4.30 9.91 -20.15
C VAL A 675 4.19 8.66 -19.30
N GLN A 676 3.01 8.47 -18.70
CA GLN A 676 2.61 7.26 -18.00
C GLN A 676 1.58 6.50 -18.87
N PRO A 677 1.97 5.41 -19.57
CA PRO A 677 1.12 4.72 -20.55
C PRO A 677 0.42 3.46 -20.04
N ALA A 678 0.33 3.24 -18.73
CA ALA A 678 -0.16 1.99 -18.14
C ALA A 678 -1.59 1.67 -18.58
N LEU A 679 -1.86 0.38 -18.80
CA LEU A 679 -3.22 -0.13 -19.03
C LEU A 679 -4.14 0.17 -17.83
N TYR A 680 -3.55 0.22 -16.64
CA TYR A 680 -4.18 0.65 -15.40
C TYR A 680 -3.10 1.08 -14.40
N GLU A 681 -3.31 2.20 -13.72
CA GLU A 681 -2.41 2.68 -12.67
C GLU A 681 -3.21 2.97 -11.40
N ALA A 682 -2.90 2.30 -10.29
CA ALA A 682 -3.70 2.42 -9.07
C ALA A 682 -3.62 3.82 -8.44
N PHE A 683 -2.43 4.44 -8.50
CA PHE A 683 -2.23 5.80 -8.01
C PHE A 683 -1.32 6.60 -8.96
N GLY A 684 -0.06 6.17 -9.10
CA GLY A 684 0.91 6.81 -9.99
C GLY A 684 1.81 7.83 -9.28
N LEU A 685 2.64 7.39 -8.33
CA LEU A 685 3.63 8.26 -7.68
C LEU A 685 4.54 8.99 -8.69
N THR A 686 4.92 8.32 -9.79
CA THR A 686 5.76 8.94 -10.84
C THR A 686 5.07 10.11 -11.54
N VAL A 687 3.72 10.13 -11.61
CA VAL A 687 2.94 11.28 -12.11
C VAL A 687 3.12 12.47 -11.17
N ILE A 688 3.03 12.25 -9.85
CA ILE A 688 3.23 13.29 -8.84
C ILE A 688 4.69 13.76 -8.82
N GLU A 689 5.67 12.87 -8.90
CA GLU A 689 7.09 13.20 -8.98
C GLU A 689 7.40 14.09 -10.19
N ALA A 690 6.89 13.73 -11.38
CA ALA A 690 7.06 14.51 -12.60
C ALA A 690 6.42 15.91 -12.47
N MET A 691 5.17 15.96 -11.98
CA MET A 691 4.45 17.23 -11.79
C MET A 691 5.12 18.12 -10.73
N ASN A 692 5.64 17.56 -9.63
CA ASN A 692 6.41 18.29 -8.61
C ASN A 692 7.71 18.88 -9.15
N CYS A 693 8.33 18.22 -10.13
CA CYS A 693 9.50 18.76 -10.84
C CYS A 693 9.13 19.82 -11.89
N GLY A 694 7.83 20.07 -12.11
CA GLY A 694 7.34 21.00 -13.12
C GLY A 694 7.36 20.43 -14.54
N LEU A 695 7.41 19.12 -14.71
CA LEU A 695 7.38 18.46 -16.02
C LEU A 695 5.91 18.23 -16.44
N PRO A 696 5.42 18.79 -17.57
CA PRO A 696 4.09 18.48 -18.08
C PRO A 696 3.89 16.99 -18.28
N THR A 697 2.74 16.47 -17.82
CA THR A 697 2.50 15.02 -17.75
C THR A 697 1.31 14.61 -18.59
N PHE A 698 1.49 13.52 -19.33
CA PHE A 698 0.46 12.72 -19.98
C PHE A 698 0.32 11.41 -19.21
N ALA A 699 -0.86 11.08 -18.70
CA ALA A 699 -1.06 9.86 -17.94
C ALA A 699 -2.33 9.12 -18.36
N THR A 700 -2.33 7.81 -18.14
CA THR A 700 -3.48 6.94 -18.40
C THR A 700 -4.76 7.48 -17.73
N ASN A 701 -5.88 7.43 -18.46
CA ASN A 701 -7.21 7.70 -17.90
C ASN A 701 -7.78 6.52 -17.10
N GLN A 702 -7.00 5.44 -16.92
CA GLN A 702 -7.41 4.24 -16.21
C GLN A 702 -6.78 4.19 -14.81
N GLY A 703 -7.57 4.55 -13.79
CA GLY A 703 -7.19 4.49 -12.38
C GLY A 703 -6.80 5.84 -11.78
N GLY A 704 -5.89 5.84 -10.79
CA GLY A 704 -5.55 7.00 -9.97
C GLY A 704 -5.09 8.25 -10.73
N PRO A 705 -4.30 8.17 -11.83
CA PRO A 705 -3.89 9.36 -12.56
C PRO A 705 -5.06 10.17 -13.14
N ALA A 706 -6.21 9.53 -13.40
CA ALA A 706 -7.43 10.21 -13.87
C ALA A 706 -8.01 11.18 -12.83
N GLU A 707 -7.67 11.01 -11.54
CA GLU A 707 -8.02 11.94 -10.46
C GLU A 707 -6.92 12.98 -10.21
N ILE A 708 -5.65 12.60 -10.42
CA ILE A 708 -4.50 13.48 -10.18
C ILE A 708 -4.50 14.64 -11.18
N ILE A 709 -4.68 14.31 -12.47
CA ILE A 709 -4.65 15.27 -13.57
C ILE A 709 -6.04 15.84 -13.81
N VAL A 710 -6.10 17.16 -14.02
CA VAL A 710 -7.26 17.82 -14.61
C VAL A 710 -6.93 18.03 -16.08
N ASP A 711 -7.59 17.23 -16.93
CA ASP A 711 -7.27 17.13 -18.35
C ASP A 711 -7.29 18.50 -19.06
N GLY A 712 -6.21 18.82 -19.77
CA GLY A 712 -6.01 20.09 -20.46
C GLY A 712 -5.66 21.28 -19.56
N VAL A 713 -5.64 21.10 -18.23
CA VAL A 713 -5.34 22.16 -17.26
C VAL A 713 -4.00 21.90 -16.57
N SER A 714 -3.90 20.83 -15.77
CA SER A 714 -2.69 20.47 -15.01
C SER A 714 -1.83 19.38 -15.67
N GLY A 715 -2.31 18.84 -16.80
CA GLY A 715 -1.70 17.76 -17.56
C GLY A 715 -2.71 17.22 -18.58
N PHE A 716 -2.47 16.03 -19.12
CA PHE A 716 -3.37 15.42 -20.11
C PHE A 716 -3.64 13.95 -19.83
N HIS A 717 -4.87 13.52 -20.12
CA HIS A 717 -5.25 12.12 -20.13
C HIS A 717 -4.95 11.48 -21.49
N ILE A 718 -4.47 10.24 -21.45
CA ILE A 718 -4.30 9.35 -22.61
C ILE A 718 -5.04 8.03 -22.38
N ASP A 719 -5.61 7.44 -23.42
CA ASP A 719 -6.25 6.12 -23.34
C ASP A 719 -5.24 5.05 -23.78
N PRO A 720 -4.80 4.17 -22.88
CA PRO A 720 -3.81 3.14 -23.21
C PRO A 720 -4.34 2.10 -24.21
N ASN A 721 -5.66 2.02 -24.43
CA ASN A 721 -6.27 1.16 -25.45
C ASN A 721 -6.34 1.83 -26.83
N ASN A 722 -6.10 3.14 -26.91
CA ASN A 722 -6.06 3.91 -28.15
C ASN A 722 -4.72 4.66 -28.29
N GLY A 723 -3.69 3.92 -28.70
CA GLY A 723 -2.34 4.45 -28.86
C GLY A 723 -2.22 5.55 -29.92
N ASP A 724 -3.02 5.49 -30.99
CA ASP A 724 -2.98 6.47 -32.08
C ASP A 724 -3.52 7.82 -31.60
N GLU A 725 -4.64 7.84 -30.88
CA GLU A 725 -5.15 9.06 -30.22
C GLU A 725 -4.16 9.60 -29.19
N SER A 726 -3.60 8.71 -28.37
CA SER A 726 -2.64 9.08 -27.32
C SER A 726 -1.41 9.80 -27.90
N VAL A 727 -0.85 9.28 -28.99
CA VAL A 727 0.30 9.91 -29.67
C VAL A 727 -0.07 11.16 -30.43
N ALA A 728 -1.26 11.20 -31.07
CA ALA A 728 -1.76 12.42 -31.69
C ALA A 728 -1.82 13.56 -30.68
N ARG A 729 -2.34 13.29 -29.48
CA ARG A 729 -2.44 14.25 -28.38
C ARG A 729 -1.09 14.78 -27.91
N ILE A 730 -0.09 13.91 -27.77
CA ILE A 730 1.29 14.30 -27.41
C ILE A 730 1.90 15.17 -28.53
N GLY A 731 1.76 14.77 -29.79
CA GLY A 731 2.28 15.53 -30.93
C GLY A 731 1.61 16.90 -31.08
N ASP A 732 0.31 17.00 -30.79
CA ASP A 732 -0.44 18.27 -30.83
C ASP A 732 0.01 19.22 -29.73
N PHE A 733 0.32 18.69 -28.55
CA PHE A 733 0.93 19.47 -27.48
C PHE A 733 2.27 20.08 -27.89
N PHE A 734 3.18 19.28 -28.47
CA PHE A 734 4.45 19.81 -28.96
C PHE A 734 4.27 20.81 -30.11
N SER A 735 3.29 20.59 -30.98
CA SER A 735 2.96 21.49 -32.09
C SER A 735 2.49 22.84 -31.54
N LYS A 736 1.66 22.81 -30.50
CA LYS A 736 1.22 24.02 -29.80
C LYS A 736 2.36 24.71 -29.05
N CYS A 737 3.26 23.98 -28.40
CA CYS A 737 4.45 24.57 -27.76
C CYS A 737 5.39 25.24 -28.77
N SER A 738 5.47 24.72 -30.00
CA SER A 738 6.28 25.33 -31.07
C SER A 738 5.69 26.64 -31.61
N THR A 739 4.38 26.82 -31.50
CA THR A 739 3.66 28.03 -31.97
C THR A 739 3.43 29.05 -30.85
N ASP A 740 3.25 28.58 -29.62
CA ASP A 740 3.13 29.36 -28.40
C ASP A 740 4.17 28.87 -27.38
N GLY A 741 5.30 29.59 -27.32
CA GLY A 741 6.41 29.26 -26.42
C GLY A 741 6.07 29.36 -24.93
N LEU A 742 4.95 29.99 -24.55
CA LEU A 742 4.49 30.06 -23.16
C LEU A 742 3.60 28.88 -22.78
N TYR A 743 3.10 28.12 -23.75
CA TYR A 743 2.12 27.06 -23.49
C TYR A 743 2.68 25.98 -22.57
N TRP A 744 3.91 25.53 -22.81
CA TRP A 744 4.58 24.53 -21.96
C TRP A 744 4.68 25.01 -20.51
N ASP A 745 5.10 26.26 -20.30
CA ASP A 745 5.25 26.85 -18.97
C ASP A 745 3.91 27.02 -18.26
N SER A 746 2.83 27.27 -19.01
CA SER A 746 1.48 27.37 -18.45
C SER A 746 1.01 26.03 -17.86
N ILE A 747 1.21 24.92 -18.59
CA ILE A 747 0.87 23.57 -18.14
C ILE A 747 1.78 23.14 -16.98
N SER A 748 3.08 23.44 -17.07
CA SER A 748 4.04 23.19 -15.98
C SER A 748 3.62 23.87 -14.67
N LYS A 749 3.28 25.17 -14.71
CA LYS A 749 2.80 25.92 -13.54
C LYS A 749 1.47 25.40 -13.01
N ALA A 750 0.54 25.04 -13.88
CA ALA A 750 -0.74 24.46 -13.49
C ALA A 750 -0.58 23.06 -12.85
N GLY A 751 0.35 22.24 -13.37
CA GLY A 751 0.75 20.97 -12.77
C GLY A 751 1.32 21.14 -11.36
N LEU A 752 2.26 22.06 -11.19
CA LEU A 752 2.82 22.42 -9.88
C LEU A 752 1.73 22.88 -8.90
N LYS A 753 0.86 23.80 -9.33
CA LYS A 753 -0.26 24.28 -8.53
C LYS A 753 -1.15 23.13 -8.05
N ARG A 754 -1.53 22.22 -8.96
CA ARG A 754 -2.33 21.03 -8.63
C ARG A 754 -1.66 20.17 -7.55
N ILE A 755 -0.35 19.96 -7.62
CA ILE A 755 0.37 19.18 -6.61
C ILE A 755 0.38 19.90 -5.25
N TYR A 756 0.73 21.19 -5.21
CA TYR A 756 0.78 21.94 -3.96
C TYR A 756 -0.60 22.07 -3.28
N GLU A 757 -1.68 22.05 -4.04
CA GLU A 757 -3.05 22.14 -3.51
C GLU A 757 -3.62 20.79 -3.04
N CYS A 758 -3.09 19.65 -3.52
CA CYS A 758 -3.78 18.36 -3.34
C CYS A 758 -2.88 17.18 -2.92
N TYR A 759 -1.61 17.16 -3.33
CA TYR A 759 -0.74 15.97 -3.27
C TYR A 759 0.59 16.27 -2.56
N THR A 760 0.51 16.72 -1.32
CA THR A 760 1.69 16.94 -0.46
C THR A 760 1.57 16.18 0.85
N TRP A 761 2.72 15.76 1.39
CA TRP A 761 2.77 15.09 2.69
C TRP A 761 2.32 16.01 3.84
N LYS A 762 2.47 17.34 3.69
CA LYS A 762 1.95 18.32 4.63
C LYS A 762 0.42 18.28 4.71
N ILE A 763 -0.27 18.38 3.57
CA ILE A 763 -1.74 18.30 3.52
C ILE A 763 -2.21 16.95 4.07
N TYR A 764 -1.49 15.87 3.73
CA TYR A 764 -1.76 14.54 4.25
C TYR A 764 -1.72 14.50 5.79
N ALA A 765 -0.62 14.99 6.40
CA ALA A 765 -0.45 15.02 7.85
C ALA A 765 -1.52 15.88 8.54
N GLU A 766 -1.83 17.05 7.98
CA GLU A 766 -2.86 17.94 8.49
C GLU A 766 -4.24 17.26 8.52
N LYS A 767 -4.62 16.62 7.40
CA LYS A 767 -5.88 15.87 7.26
C LYS A 767 -5.93 14.68 8.24
N LEU A 768 -4.85 13.91 8.34
CA LEU A 768 -4.80 12.73 9.19
C LEU A 768 -5.00 13.07 10.66
N LEU A 769 -4.29 14.08 11.17
CA LEU A 769 -4.42 14.50 12.56
C LEU A 769 -5.78 15.16 12.84
N LYS A 770 -6.35 15.87 11.86
CA LYS A 770 -7.75 16.35 11.91
C LYS A 770 -8.72 15.18 12.05
N MET A 771 -8.58 14.13 11.22
CA MET A 771 -9.39 12.92 11.31
C MET A 771 -9.25 12.23 12.66
N GLY A 772 -8.02 12.04 13.17
CA GLY A 772 -7.80 11.45 14.49
C GLY A 772 -8.56 12.17 15.62
N SER A 773 -8.67 13.50 15.52
CA SER A 773 -9.44 14.33 16.47
C SER A 773 -10.95 14.18 16.30
N ILE A 774 -11.45 14.37 15.08
CA ILE A 774 -12.89 14.35 14.78
C ILE A 774 -13.49 12.96 15.01
N TYR A 775 -12.86 11.91 14.50
CA TYR A 775 -13.32 10.54 14.72
C TYR A 775 -13.14 10.12 16.17
N GLY A 776 -12.13 10.63 16.88
CA GLY A 776 -11.97 10.43 18.31
C GLY A 776 -13.16 10.97 19.12
N PHE A 777 -13.70 12.13 18.75
CA PHE A 777 -14.93 12.65 19.34
C PHE A 777 -16.18 11.91 18.88
N TRP A 778 -16.33 11.66 17.57
CA TRP A 778 -17.46 10.92 16.99
C TRP A 778 -17.66 9.56 17.67
N ARG A 779 -16.56 8.86 17.95
CA ARG A 779 -16.54 7.58 18.66
C ARG A 779 -17.21 7.63 20.03
N GLN A 780 -17.13 8.76 20.74
CA GLN A 780 -17.80 8.96 22.03
C GLN A 780 -19.29 9.27 21.85
N VAL A 781 -19.62 10.03 20.82
CA VAL A 781 -21.02 10.38 20.47
C VAL A 781 -21.78 9.19 19.88
N ASN A 782 -21.06 8.17 19.37
CA ASN A 782 -21.64 6.98 18.73
C ASN A 782 -21.27 5.67 19.44
N GLU A 783 -21.16 5.70 20.77
CA GLU A 783 -20.63 4.59 21.58
C GLU A 783 -21.48 3.31 21.45
N ASP A 784 -22.81 3.41 21.45
CA ASP A 784 -23.71 2.24 21.42
C ASP A 784 -23.60 1.45 20.12
N GLN A 785 -23.54 2.16 18.98
CA GLN A 785 -23.27 1.60 17.66
C GLN A 785 -21.95 0.83 17.65
N LYS A 786 -20.90 1.46 18.20
CA LYS A 786 -19.57 0.86 18.25
C LYS A 786 -19.55 -0.41 19.10
N LYS A 787 -20.24 -0.41 20.25
CA LYS A 787 -20.36 -1.60 21.11
C LYS A 787 -21.09 -2.75 20.41
N ALA A 788 -22.20 -2.47 19.73
CA ALA A 788 -22.95 -3.49 18.99
C ALA A 788 -22.10 -4.14 17.89
N LYS A 789 -21.46 -3.30 17.05
CA LYS A 789 -20.57 -3.76 15.97
C LYS A 789 -19.38 -4.55 16.50
N GLN A 790 -18.79 -4.11 17.61
CA GLN A 790 -17.67 -4.81 18.25
C GLN A 790 -18.04 -6.23 18.70
N ARG A 791 -19.24 -6.47 19.24
CA ARG A 791 -19.66 -7.83 19.64
C ARG A 791 -19.76 -8.78 18.46
N TYR A 792 -20.30 -8.30 17.35
CA TYR A 792 -20.39 -9.08 16.12
C TYR A 792 -18.99 -9.42 15.57
N ILE A 793 -18.08 -8.46 15.59
CA ILE A 793 -16.70 -8.64 15.18
C ILE A 793 -15.94 -9.59 16.11
N ASP A 794 -16.14 -9.49 17.43
CA ASP A 794 -15.53 -10.40 18.40
C ASP A 794 -15.94 -11.86 18.12
N MET A 795 -17.21 -12.08 17.77
CA MET A 795 -17.71 -13.39 17.37
C MET A 795 -17.01 -13.88 16.09
N LEU A 796 -16.95 -13.03 15.05
CA LEU A 796 -16.27 -13.36 13.79
C LEU A 796 -14.78 -13.65 14.01
N TYR A 797 -14.09 -12.85 14.82
CA TYR A 797 -12.68 -13.05 15.12
C TYR A 797 -12.43 -14.38 15.85
N ASN A 798 -13.19 -14.65 16.92
CA ASN A 798 -12.96 -15.82 17.77
C ASN A 798 -13.44 -17.13 17.12
N LEU A 799 -14.55 -17.10 16.39
CA LEU A 799 -15.19 -18.31 15.86
C LEU A 799 -14.84 -18.60 14.39
N GLN A 800 -14.45 -17.59 13.60
CA GLN A 800 -14.07 -17.76 12.20
C GLN A 800 -12.57 -17.58 12.00
N TYR A 801 -12.04 -16.40 12.31
CA TYR A 801 -10.64 -16.06 11.99
C TYR A 801 -9.64 -16.94 12.76
N LYS A 802 -9.77 -17.04 14.09
CA LYS A 802 -8.84 -17.85 14.90
C LYS A 802 -8.75 -19.31 14.42
N PRO A 803 -9.87 -20.04 14.18
CA PRO A 803 -9.79 -21.39 13.63
C PRO A 803 -9.11 -21.48 12.26
N LEU A 804 -9.29 -20.49 11.38
CA LEU A 804 -8.62 -20.45 10.08
C LEU A 804 -7.10 -20.35 10.23
N THR A 805 -6.62 -19.48 11.14
CA THR A 805 -5.16 -19.33 11.37
C THR A 805 -4.48 -20.63 11.83
N LYS A 806 -5.19 -21.50 12.55
CA LYS A 806 -4.63 -22.80 12.99
C LYS A 806 -4.37 -23.79 11.86
N LYS A 807 -4.96 -23.56 10.67
CA LYS A 807 -4.77 -24.39 9.47
C LYS A 807 -3.53 -23.98 8.67
N VAL A 808 -3.00 -22.78 8.91
CA VAL A 808 -1.79 -22.29 8.24
C VAL A 808 -0.58 -22.99 8.86
N THR A 809 0.27 -23.56 8.01
CA THR A 809 1.41 -24.36 8.48
C THR A 809 2.52 -23.44 8.99
N ILE A 810 2.95 -23.63 10.24
CA ILE A 810 4.10 -22.91 10.81
C ILE A 810 5.38 -23.56 10.27
N PRO A 811 6.27 -22.83 9.57
CA PRO A 811 7.51 -23.40 9.06
C PRO A 811 8.39 -23.91 10.20
N GLU A 812 8.92 -25.13 10.07
CA GLU A 812 9.95 -25.61 11.00
C GLU A 812 11.25 -24.84 10.78
N ASP A 813 11.86 -24.35 11.86
CA ASP A 813 13.18 -23.71 11.79
C ASP A 813 14.18 -24.74 11.26
N LYS A 814 14.66 -24.54 10.03
CA LYS A 814 15.63 -25.45 9.43
C LYS A 814 16.91 -25.33 10.24
N THR A 815 17.16 -26.31 11.10
CA THR A 815 18.40 -26.38 11.88
C THR A 815 19.61 -26.19 10.95
N LEU A 816 20.61 -25.45 11.45
CA LEU A 816 21.88 -25.11 10.79
C LEU A 816 22.55 -26.25 9.95
N PRO A 817 22.46 -27.55 10.31
CA PRO A 817 23.13 -28.62 9.57
C PRO A 817 22.62 -28.86 8.14
N LEU A 818 21.33 -28.61 7.85
CA LEU A 818 20.75 -28.85 6.52
C LEU A 818 21.11 -27.77 5.49
N ARG A 819 21.51 -26.58 5.95
CA ARG A 819 22.00 -25.48 5.07
C ARG A 819 23.44 -25.71 4.59
N LEU A 820 24.28 -26.38 5.37
CA LEU A 820 25.62 -26.79 4.91
C LEU A 820 25.56 -27.82 3.78
N ALA A 821 24.55 -28.70 3.79
CA ALA A 821 24.32 -29.67 2.73
C ALA A 821 23.86 -29.01 1.40
N SER A 822 23.08 -27.92 1.48
CA SER A 822 22.61 -27.17 0.30
C SER A 822 23.67 -26.22 -0.26
N LEU A 823 24.55 -25.67 0.58
CA LEU A 823 25.74 -24.92 0.14
C LEU A 823 26.78 -25.80 -0.57
N ARG A 824 26.86 -27.09 -0.24
CA ARG A 824 27.72 -28.06 -0.94
C ARG A 824 27.35 -28.24 -2.42
N ASN A 825 26.08 -28.01 -2.77
CA ASN A 825 25.58 -28.09 -4.15
C ASN A 825 25.77 -26.79 -4.95
N LEU A 826 26.23 -25.70 -4.30
CA LEU A 826 26.52 -24.40 -4.92
C LEU A 826 28.02 -24.18 -5.18
N LEU A 827 28.88 -25.12 -4.80
CA LEU A 827 30.29 -25.09 -5.19
C LEU A 827 30.45 -25.61 -6.63
N PRO A 828 31.23 -24.93 -7.48
CA PRO A 828 31.45 -25.37 -8.86
C PRO A 828 32.11 -26.76 -8.86
N LYS A 829 31.45 -27.73 -9.53
CA LYS A 829 32.07 -29.03 -9.80
C LYS A 829 33.30 -28.80 -10.69
N LYS A 830 34.46 -29.32 -10.28
CA LYS A 830 35.70 -29.32 -11.09
C LYS A 830 35.39 -29.86 -12.51
N PRO A 831 35.99 -29.28 -13.56
CA PRO A 831 35.83 -29.81 -14.92
C PRO A 831 36.44 -31.22 -14.99
N ALA A 832 35.68 -32.12 -15.61
CA ALA A 832 36.11 -33.49 -15.89
C ALA A 832 37.23 -33.49 -16.95
N SER A 833 38.31 -34.19 -16.66
CA SER A 833 39.36 -34.52 -17.62
C SER A 833 38.85 -35.56 -18.63
N LEU A 834 39.16 -35.32 -19.90
CA LEU A 834 38.88 -36.18 -21.06
C LEU A 834 39.63 -37.52 -21.01
N GLY A 835 38.95 -38.55 -21.55
CA GLY A 835 39.49 -39.88 -21.91
C GLY A 835 38.92 -40.99 -21.02
N GLY A 836 38.29 -42.06 -21.49
CA GLY A 836 37.94 -42.55 -22.81
C GLY A 836 37.34 -43.96 -22.62
N GLY A 837 36.55 -44.44 -23.57
CA GLY A 837 36.39 -45.87 -23.83
C GLY A 837 35.30 -46.66 -23.07
N SER A 838 34.14 -46.75 -23.73
CA SER A 838 33.47 -48.02 -24.09
C SER A 838 32.61 -48.82 -23.08
N LYS A 839 31.46 -49.23 -23.63
CA LYS A 839 30.67 -50.47 -23.41
C LYS A 839 29.67 -50.58 -22.24
N GLN A 840 28.41 -50.53 -22.66
CA GLN A 840 27.35 -51.55 -22.53
C GLN A 840 26.88 -52.04 -21.14
N LYS A 841 25.55 -51.93 -21.00
CA LYS A 841 24.57 -52.90 -20.51
C LYS A 841 24.13 -52.88 -19.03
N GLU A 842 22.80 -52.86 -18.94
CA GLU A 842 21.90 -53.55 -18.01
C GLU A 842 21.89 -53.14 -16.53
N VAL A 843 20.81 -52.43 -16.21
CA VAL A 843 20.23 -52.29 -14.87
C VAL A 843 19.26 -53.45 -14.66
N THR A 844 19.49 -54.26 -13.63
CA THR A 844 18.41 -54.90 -12.85
C THR A 844 18.90 -55.17 -11.42
N GLU A 845 18.12 -54.60 -10.48
CA GLU A 845 17.81 -55.04 -9.11
C GLU A 845 18.84 -55.85 -8.27
N ALA A 846 19.20 -55.33 -7.09
CA ALA A 846 18.63 -55.78 -5.80
C ALA A 846 19.48 -55.36 -4.57
N LYS A 847 18.80 -54.65 -3.67
CA LYS A 847 18.79 -54.75 -2.19
C LYS A 847 20.10 -54.91 -1.39
N ALA A 848 20.31 -53.88 -0.56
CA ALA A 848 20.41 -53.95 0.91
C ALA A 848 21.52 -54.81 1.55
N LYS A 849 22.53 -54.12 2.12
CA LYS A 849 22.94 -54.21 3.55
C LYS A 849 24.26 -53.47 3.79
N SER A 850 24.23 -52.48 4.68
CA SER A 850 25.20 -52.16 5.76
C SER A 850 25.28 -50.65 6.01
N LYS A 851 24.41 -50.16 6.89
CA LYS A 851 24.41 -48.77 7.38
C LYS A 851 25.27 -48.57 8.64
N ASP A 852 25.77 -49.64 9.27
CA ASP A 852 26.45 -49.56 10.57
C ASP A 852 27.95 -49.25 10.49
N GLY A 853 28.56 -49.28 9.30
CA GLY A 853 29.99 -48.97 9.13
C GLY A 853 30.34 -47.49 8.94
N GLN A 854 29.37 -46.65 8.58
CA GLN A 854 29.59 -45.23 8.25
C GLN A 854 29.45 -44.31 9.48
N GLU A 855 28.49 -44.59 10.37
CA GLU A 855 28.30 -43.81 11.61
C GLU A 855 29.50 -43.95 12.57
N GLN A 856 30.13 -45.12 12.65
CA GLN A 856 31.29 -45.30 13.53
C GLN A 856 32.54 -44.55 13.06
N ASN A 857 32.70 -44.30 11.75
CA ASN A 857 33.82 -43.51 11.22
C ASN A 857 33.58 -42.00 11.39
N GLU A 858 32.34 -41.51 11.21
CA GLU A 858 32.01 -40.09 11.38
C GLU A 858 32.09 -39.65 12.85
N VAL A 859 31.69 -40.51 13.80
CA VAL A 859 31.84 -40.23 15.24
C VAL A 859 33.33 -40.22 15.65
N LYS A 860 34.16 -41.09 15.07
CA LYS A 860 35.62 -41.10 15.30
C LYS A 860 36.29 -39.84 14.76
N GLU A 861 35.88 -39.37 13.59
CA GLU A 861 36.40 -38.13 12.99
C GLU A 861 35.96 -36.87 13.76
N GLY A 862 34.73 -36.85 14.27
CA GLY A 862 34.21 -35.79 15.13
C GLY A 862 34.94 -35.68 16.49
N LEU A 863 35.22 -36.81 17.14
CA LEU A 863 35.97 -36.84 18.40
C LEU A 863 37.42 -36.35 18.21
N LEU A 864 38.06 -36.73 17.11
CA LEU A 864 39.43 -36.31 16.79
C LEU A 864 39.54 -34.83 16.43
N ALA A 865 38.47 -34.21 15.91
CA ALA A 865 38.40 -32.78 15.67
C ALA A 865 38.20 -31.98 16.97
N ALA A 866 37.44 -32.52 17.92
CA ALA A 866 37.25 -31.95 19.24
C ALA A 866 38.56 -31.94 20.06
N GLU A 867 39.31 -33.06 20.08
CA GLU A 867 40.62 -33.12 20.75
C GLU A 867 41.65 -32.14 20.16
N ALA A 868 41.64 -31.95 18.84
CA ALA A 868 42.51 -30.97 18.18
C ALA A 868 42.13 -29.52 18.55
N SER A 869 40.84 -29.22 18.65
CA SER A 869 40.31 -27.92 19.08
C SER A 869 40.68 -27.61 20.54
N GLU A 870 40.62 -28.61 21.41
CA GLU A 870 40.92 -28.44 22.84
C GLU A 870 42.43 -28.28 23.12
N ARG A 871 43.29 -28.98 22.36
CA ARG A 871 44.74 -28.71 22.36
C ARG A 871 45.07 -27.31 21.86
N MET A 872 44.33 -26.81 20.87
CA MET A 872 44.51 -25.46 20.31
C MET A 872 44.12 -24.38 21.33
N LYS A 873 43.04 -24.60 22.07
CA LYS A 873 42.59 -23.70 23.14
C LYS A 873 43.69 -23.52 24.20
N LYS A 874 44.35 -24.62 24.60
CA LYS A 874 45.50 -24.59 25.52
C LYS A 874 46.73 -23.85 24.97
N VAL A 875 46.97 -23.87 23.66
CA VAL A 875 48.09 -23.13 23.03
C VAL A 875 47.78 -21.64 22.90
N LEU A 876 46.50 -21.27 22.80
CA LEU A 876 46.05 -19.88 22.66
C LEU A 876 45.82 -19.18 24.02
N GLU A 877 45.59 -19.94 25.10
CA GLU A 877 45.29 -19.41 26.44
C GLU A 877 46.53 -19.17 27.33
N THR A 878 47.75 -19.54 26.91
CA THR A 878 48.96 -19.21 27.69
C THR A 878 49.31 -17.73 27.58
N SER A 879 49.22 -17.00 28.70
CA SER A 879 49.17 -15.53 28.76
C SER A 879 50.50 -14.79 28.55
N GLU A 880 51.64 -15.48 28.50
CA GLU A 880 52.98 -14.81 28.47
C GLU A 880 53.69 -14.84 27.11
N GLU A 881 53.14 -15.48 26.07
CA GLU A 881 53.82 -15.58 24.76
C GLU A 881 53.39 -14.52 23.74
N THR A 882 54.35 -13.92 23.03
CA THR A 882 54.11 -12.96 21.95
C THR A 882 53.44 -13.61 20.73
N GLN A 883 52.67 -12.84 19.94
CA GLN A 883 51.93 -13.35 18.78
C GLN A 883 52.83 -14.08 17.76
N THR A 884 54.08 -13.64 17.60
CA THR A 884 55.06 -14.26 16.72
C THR A 884 55.52 -15.64 17.21
N GLN A 885 55.68 -15.81 18.53
CA GLN A 885 56.04 -17.10 19.14
C GLN A 885 54.90 -18.13 19.02
N ARG A 886 53.64 -17.69 19.18
CA ARG A 886 52.45 -18.54 19.00
C ARG A 886 52.31 -19.03 17.55
N LEU A 887 52.57 -18.14 16.58
CA LEU A 887 52.56 -18.50 15.17
C LEU A 887 53.63 -19.53 14.82
N GLU A 888 54.83 -19.40 15.39
CA GLU A 888 55.93 -20.35 15.11
C GLU A 888 55.66 -21.72 15.74
N LYS A 889 55.06 -21.78 16.93
CA LYS A 889 54.59 -23.04 17.53
C LYS A 889 53.47 -23.69 16.71
N MET A 890 52.54 -22.91 16.17
CA MET A 890 51.50 -23.45 15.26
C MET A 890 52.10 -24.02 13.98
N LYS A 891 53.11 -23.37 13.38
CA LYS A 891 53.81 -23.90 12.21
C LYS A 891 54.54 -25.22 12.53
N ILE A 892 55.16 -25.33 13.70
CA ILE A 892 55.84 -26.56 14.15
C ILE A 892 54.82 -27.69 14.36
N ALA A 893 53.70 -27.41 15.04
CA ALA A 893 52.62 -28.38 15.25
C ALA A 893 52.03 -28.86 13.91
N TYR A 894 51.81 -27.95 12.96
CA TYR A 894 51.33 -28.28 11.63
C TYR A 894 52.30 -29.18 10.84
N ARG A 895 53.62 -28.88 10.88
CA ARG A 895 54.63 -29.72 10.22
C ARG A 895 54.76 -31.10 10.87
N GLN A 896 54.73 -31.19 12.20
CA GLN A 896 54.75 -32.47 12.90
C GLN A 896 53.55 -33.34 12.54
N GLN A 897 52.39 -32.72 12.30
CA GLN A 897 51.18 -33.43 11.92
C GLN A 897 51.18 -33.90 10.45
N GLN A 898 51.77 -33.13 9.52
CA GLN A 898 51.95 -33.59 8.14
C GLN A 898 52.87 -34.82 8.06
N ASN A 899 53.90 -34.89 8.90
CA ASN A 899 54.83 -36.02 8.94
C ASN A 899 54.24 -37.30 9.55
N GLN A 900 53.09 -37.23 10.23
CA GLN A 900 52.40 -38.39 10.83
C GLN A 900 51.33 -39.02 9.92
N GLY A 901 51.28 -38.65 8.63
CA GLY A 901 50.37 -39.30 7.66
C GLY A 901 48.88 -39.05 7.93
N ALA A 902 48.51 -37.83 8.33
CA ALA A 902 47.11 -37.48 8.63
C ALA A 902 46.22 -37.36 7.38
N SER A 903 44.91 -37.65 7.54
CA SER A 903 43.92 -37.63 6.45
C SER A 903 43.81 -36.25 5.77
N PRO A 904 43.41 -36.18 4.48
CA PRO A 904 43.29 -34.93 3.73
C PRO A 904 42.39 -33.88 4.41
N VAL A 905 41.39 -34.33 5.17
CA VAL A 905 40.44 -33.46 5.90
C VAL A 905 41.12 -32.77 7.08
N LYS A 906 41.99 -33.47 7.82
CA LYS A 906 42.77 -32.87 8.92
C LYS A 906 43.75 -31.81 8.40
N ASN A 907 44.40 -32.07 7.26
CA ASN A 907 45.30 -31.10 6.64
C ASN A 907 44.56 -29.86 6.15
N LEU A 908 43.36 -30.02 5.57
CA LEU A 908 42.54 -28.89 5.14
C LEU A 908 42.05 -28.05 6.33
N PHE A 909 41.59 -28.68 7.41
CA PHE A 909 41.13 -27.99 8.61
C PHE A 909 42.24 -27.15 9.25
N TRP A 910 43.44 -27.71 9.38
CA TRP A 910 44.59 -26.97 9.90
C TRP A 910 45.05 -25.85 8.97
N SER A 911 45.00 -26.04 7.65
CA SER A 911 45.36 -24.99 6.68
C SER A 911 44.39 -23.80 6.75
N VAL A 912 43.09 -24.08 6.90
CA VAL A 912 42.06 -23.05 7.10
C VAL A 912 42.26 -22.32 8.43
N LEU A 913 42.60 -23.05 9.51
CA LEU A 913 42.85 -22.44 10.81
C LEU A 913 44.07 -21.51 10.81
N VAL A 914 45.18 -21.94 10.19
CA VAL A 914 46.38 -21.09 10.05
C VAL A 914 46.05 -19.85 9.22
N CYS A 915 45.27 -19.97 8.16
CA CYS A 915 44.82 -18.82 7.37
C CYS A 915 43.93 -17.87 8.18
N LEU A 916 42.97 -18.38 8.94
CA LEU A 916 42.10 -17.56 9.80
C LEU A 916 42.90 -16.82 10.88
N TYR A 917 43.91 -17.46 11.47
CA TYR A 917 44.77 -16.82 12.46
C TYR A 917 45.67 -15.75 11.84
N ILE A 918 46.21 -15.99 10.64
CA ILE A 918 46.95 -14.97 9.88
C ILE A 918 46.02 -13.79 9.53
N CYS A 919 44.80 -14.04 9.08
CA CYS A 919 43.81 -13.00 8.82
C CYS A 919 43.44 -12.21 10.08
N TYR A 920 43.36 -12.85 11.24
CA TYR A 920 43.13 -12.18 12.52
C TYR A 920 44.29 -11.26 12.89
N ILE A 921 45.54 -11.72 12.75
CA ILE A 921 46.73 -10.88 12.98
C ILE A 921 46.77 -9.70 12.00
N LEU A 922 46.50 -9.95 10.71
CA LEU A 922 46.46 -8.88 9.70
C LEU A 922 45.34 -7.87 10.00
N LYS A 923 44.16 -8.33 10.43
CA LYS A 923 43.06 -7.44 10.82
C LYS A 923 43.44 -6.55 12.00
N GLN A 924 44.06 -7.10 13.04
CA GLN A 924 44.56 -6.33 14.18
C GLN A 924 45.65 -5.32 13.78
N ARG A 925 46.56 -5.71 12.88
CA ARG A 925 47.70 -4.89 12.46
C ARG A 925 47.35 -3.78 11.47
N PHE A 926 46.30 -3.95 10.66
CA PHE A 926 45.91 -2.99 9.61
C PHE A 926 44.66 -2.17 9.93
N PHE A 927 43.82 -2.58 10.89
CA PHE A 927 42.53 -1.91 11.16
C PHE A 927 42.31 -1.55 12.64
N GLY A 928 43.33 -1.72 13.50
CA GLY A 928 43.25 -1.41 14.93
C GLY A 928 43.76 -0.02 15.27
N THR A 929 42.94 1.02 15.14
CA THR A 929 42.96 2.24 15.98
C THR A 929 41.78 3.15 15.61
N TYR A 930 40.68 3.04 16.35
CA TYR A 930 39.86 4.18 16.81
C TYR A 930 39.01 3.68 18.00
N LEU A 931 39.65 3.71 19.17
CA LEU A 931 39.03 3.73 20.48
C LEU A 931 38.78 5.20 20.82
N VAL A 932 37.53 5.59 21.07
CA VAL A 932 37.20 6.64 22.03
C VAL A 932 36.23 6.00 23.02
N GLN A 933 36.60 6.15 24.30
CA GLN A 933 36.10 5.47 25.48
C GLN A 933 34.73 6.00 25.94
N ASP A 934 33.97 5.07 26.54
CA ASP A 934 33.08 5.19 27.70
C ASP A 934 32.12 6.39 27.81
N ASP A 935 30.84 6.17 27.49
CA ASP A 935 29.71 6.04 28.45
C ASP A 935 28.46 5.44 27.75
#